data_AF-A0A944HFT4-F1
#
_entry.id   AF-A0A944HFT4-F1
#
_cell.length_a   1.000
_cell.length_b   1.000
_cell.length_c   1.000
_cell.angle_alpha   90.00
_cell.angle_beta   90.00
_cell.angle_gamma   90.00
#
_symmetry.space_group_name_H-M   'P 1'
#
loop_
_entity.id
_entity.type
_entity.pdbx_description
1 polymer ?
#
loop_
_entity_poly.entity_id
_entity_poly.type
_entity_poly.pdbx_seq_one_letter_code
_entity_poly.pdbx_strand_id
1 'polypeptide(L)'
;MEIGSLVEQRDHNTAGRIGTVRELDETGLVVQWVDGVSERLPFPVPETVFTLEPGSVRYRAATDLQALQEEFDADPVEVLAQLLREQGQSASIGDLRKLTESLSLKAGMSADRWSEMRGLLLEHPHVTGTSRGPLRWVSQKKERRRTTARRMPASEALRQLAGPPRTVTATTRRALRTIVSAGLNELSPYEQLAAHALDVPIAEWPHQWTDPNPEGVPEEVRVIAVKYITEVSRARRRIVLPGTQPNGPANMDAGPPSALPLAPLLVPLVAIPAPSLAADRAAKAVKGKDAWACGRLLMDCFEQATLKSGPGDDAPTSVEHLRPLLERAPHVLRSALVQRPSEDDGPWLEFAEEMAVRACALLARPRLSELPHGPVHEWCKLVAEYPAIPKELRSEAAARQRASQSHETAATLQESSEAFGEAAPAGDEAQAGDGHASPVASITTEPAAEHVPGHPSQAEPRDSRAEISSLTHLLEAERSNAEAARAQHERDRRSLSAALAEAEAEIHRLRLNVADREQQLAASEERIQVAEAKWESSRRELTEAKQRVEGLTLAGRRRDDELRQARQTVRGASQAQLRQAKIDTLRVLAEVLGEVADQAVHEADDSGATSVLYRRVLARAAAAGVLDIGTPGEEAAYDPLKHRAPGGPSARVVVERPGFVWQGPHESDQVVLEPIIVRQAEQ
;
A
#
# COMPACT_ATOMS: atom_id res chain seq x y z
N MET A 1 -4.97 -26.03 -50.02
CA MET A 1 -6.19 -26.64 -49.46
C MET A 1 -5.92 -28.12 -49.37
N GLU A 2 -6.10 -28.73 -48.20
CA GLU A 2 -5.76 -30.14 -47.95
C GLU A 2 -7.02 -30.98 -47.74
N ILE A 3 -6.96 -32.29 -47.99
CA ILE A 3 -8.05 -33.21 -47.65
C ILE A 3 -8.34 -33.10 -46.14
N GLY A 4 -9.62 -32.96 -45.78
CA GLY A 4 -10.06 -32.70 -44.41
C GLY A 4 -10.15 -31.22 -44.03
N SER A 5 -9.73 -30.29 -44.90
CA SER A 5 -9.94 -28.85 -44.66
C SER A 5 -11.44 -28.53 -44.68
N LEU A 6 -11.87 -27.66 -43.76
CA LEU A 6 -13.20 -27.05 -43.83
C LEU A 6 -13.18 -25.88 -44.80
N VAL A 7 -14.23 -25.79 -45.62
CA VAL A 7 -14.43 -24.70 -46.58
C VAL A 7 -15.81 -24.08 -46.37
N GLU A 8 -15.90 -22.77 -46.63
CA GLU A 8 -17.14 -21.99 -46.58
C GLU A 8 -17.40 -21.43 -47.98
N GLN A 9 -18.53 -21.78 -48.60
CA GLN A 9 -19.02 -21.15 -49.82
C GLN A 9 -19.93 -19.98 -49.46
N ARG A 10 -19.57 -18.78 -49.90
CA ARG A 10 -20.32 -17.54 -49.69
C ARG A 10 -21.09 -17.16 -50.94
N ASP A 11 -22.40 -17.31 -50.87
CA ASP A 11 -23.30 -16.71 -51.84
C ASP A 11 -23.74 -15.33 -51.32
N HIS A 12 -23.81 -14.34 -52.20
CA HIS A 12 -24.08 -12.94 -51.83
C HIS A 12 -25.40 -12.70 -51.08
N ASN A 13 -26.28 -13.70 -50.98
CA ASN A 13 -27.63 -13.58 -50.43
C ASN A 13 -28.03 -14.66 -49.40
N THR A 14 -27.18 -15.66 -49.12
CA THR A 14 -27.53 -16.77 -48.21
C THR A 14 -26.43 -17.03 -47.20
N ALA A 15 -26.79 -17.60 -46.04
CA ALA A 15 -25.82 -18.07 -45.06
C ALA A 15 -24.82 -19.03 -45.75
N GLY A 16 -23.53 -18.83 -45.53
CA GLY A 16 -22.50 -19.59 -46.23
C GLY A 16 -22.65 -21.10 -45.98
N ARG A 17 -22.49 -21.92 -47.03
CA ARG A 17 -22.51 -23.38 -46.91
C ARG A 17 -21.15 -23.85 -46.44
N ILE A 18 -21.11 -24.64 -45.37
CA ILE A 18 -19.87 -25.23 -44.85
C ILE A 18 -19.75 -26.65 -45.42
N GLY A 19 -18.53 -27.03 -45.81
CA GLY A 19 -18.23 -28.37 -46.28
C GLY A 19 -16.83 -28.81 -45.93
N THR A 20 -16.57 -30.12 -46.04
CA THR A 20 -15.25 -30.73 -45.81
C THR A 20 -14.69 -31.21 -47.14
N VAL A 21 -13.43 -30.88 -47.44
CA VAL A 21 -12.75 -31.40 -48.63
C VAL A 21 -12.50 -32.91 -48.45
N ARG A 22 -13.12 -33.73 -49.28
CA ARG A 22 -13.01 -35.20 -49.23
C ARG A 22 -11.99 -35.75 -50.20
N GLU A 23 -11.90 -35.15 -51.38
CA GLU A 23 -11.02 -35.59 -52.46
C GLU A 23 -10.38 -34.38 -53.13
N LEU A 24 -9.14 -34.54 -53.56
CA LEU A 24 -8.35 -33.53 -54.25
C LEU A 24 -7.66 -34.21 -55.43
N ASP A 25 -7.99 -33.82 -56.66
CA ASP A 25 -7.40 -34.35 -57.89
C ASP A 25 -6.83 -33.24 -58.78
N GLU A 26 -6.26 -33.60 -59.95
CA GLU A 26 -5.63 -32.65 -60.86
C GLU A 26 -6.63 -31.65 -61.49
N THR A 27 -7.92 -31.96 -61.48
CA THR A 27 -8.96 -31.20 -62.18
C THR A 27 -9.88 -30.39 -61.26
N GLY A 28 -9.90 -30.72 -59.97
CA GLY A 28 -10.75 -30.06 -58.99
C GLY A 28 -10.63 -30.68 -57.60
N LEU A 29 -11.56 -30.27 -56.73
CA LEU A 29 -11.70 -30.82 -55.39
C LEU A 29 -13.16 -31.19 -55.13
N VAL A 30 -13.39 -32.27 -54.40
CA VAL A 30 -14.74 -32.71 -54.00
C VAL A 30 -14.98 -32.27 -52.57
N VAL A 31 -15.93 -31.35 -52.40
CA VAL A 31 -16.41 -30.91 -51.08
C VAL A 31 -17.65 -31.71 -50.74
N GLN A 32 -17.69 -32.29 -49.55
CA GLN A 32 -18.93 -32.78 -48.96
C GLN A 32 -19.50 -31.70 -48.04
N TRP A 33 -20.60 -31.08 -48.47
CA TRP A 33 -21.32 -30.07 -47.72
C TRP A 33 -22.04 -30.69 -46.51
N VAL A 34 -22.35 -29.87 -45.50
CA VAL A 34 -23.04 -30.33 -44.27
C VAL A 34 -24.43 -30.90 -44.54
N ASP A 35 -25.09 -30.52 -45.64
CA ASP A 35 -26.36 -31.09 -46.09
C ASP A 35 -26.23 -32.49 -46.74
N GLY A 36 -25.01 -33.03 -46.80
CA GLY A 36 -24.69 -34.34 -47.36
C GLY A 36 -24.44 -34.32 -48.87
N VAL A 37 -24.59 -33.18 -49.54
CA VAL A 37 -24.32 -33.05 -50.98
C VAL A 37 -22.81 -33.02 -51.22
N SER A 38 -22.33 -33.88 -52.11
CA SER A 38 -20.97 -33.81 -52.62
C SER A 38 -20.93 -33.01 -53.91
N GLU A 39 -20.09 -31.99 -53.97
CA GLU A 39 -19.92 -31.11 -55.12
C GLU A 39 -18.46 -31.07 -55.55
N ARG A 40 -18.22 -31.21 -56.86
CA ARG A 40 -16.88 -31.12 -57.44
C ARG A 40 -16.64 -29.69 -57.92
N LEU A 41 -15.74 -28.99 -57.24
CA LEU A 41 -15.34 -27.63 -57.57
C LEU A 41 -14.12 -27.67 -58.51
N PRO A 42 -14.17 -27.00 -59.68
CA PRO A 42 -13.05 -27.01 -60.63
C PRO A 42 -11.88 -26.16 -60.13
N PHE A 43 -10.69 -26.38 -60.68
CA PHE A 43 -9.57 -25.46 -60.53
C PHE A 43 -9.55 -24.38 -61.64
N PRO A 44 -9.29 -23.10 -61.31
CA PRO A 44 -9.10 -22.55 -59.96
C PRO A 44 -10.40 -22.57 -59.14
N VAL A 45 -10.27 -22.79 -57.83
CA VAL A 45 -11.42 -22.83 -56.91
C VAL A 45 -12.23 -21.52 -57.05
N PRO A 46 -13.56 -21.57 -57.15
CA PRO A 46 -14.38 -20.36 -57.22
C PRO A 46 -14.05 -19.38 -56.10
N GLU A 47 -13.99 -18.08 -56.42
CA GLU A 47 -13.70 -17.02 -55.44
C GLU A 47 -14.72 -16.95 -54.30
N THR A 48 -15.87 -17.60 -54.45
CA THR A 48 -16.89 -17.74 -53.41
C THR A 48 -16.53 -18.76 -52.34
N VAL A 49 -15.53 -19.61 -52.55
CA VAL A 49 -15.16 -20.70 -51.62
C VAL A 49 -13.87 -20.36 -50.89
N PHE A 50 -13.97 -20.22 -49.57
CA PHE A 50 -12.87 -19.86 -48.68
C PHE A 50 -12.46 -21.06 -47.83
N THR A 51 -11.16 -21.24 -47.61
CA THR A 51 -10.67 -22.22 -46.62
C THR A 51 -10.81 -21.63 -45.22
N LEU A 52 -11.38 -22.37 -44.29
CA LEU A 52 -11.47 -21.98 -42.89
C LEU A 52 -10.18 -22.40 -42.16
N GLU A 53 -9.40 -21.42 -41.70
CA GLU A 53 -8.17 -21.70 -40.95
C GLU A 53 -8.51 -22.33 -39.58
N PRO A 54 -7.87 -23.45 -39.19
CA PRO A 54 -8.06 -24.03 -37.86
C PRO A 54 -7.82 -23.00 -36.75
N GLY A 55 -8.78 -22.88 -35.83
CA GLY A 55 -8.74 -21.91 -34.72
C GLY A 55 -9.33 -20.53 -35.05
N SER A 56 -9.69 -20.25 -36.30
CA SER A 56 -10.49 -19.06 -36.64
C SER A 56 -11.88 -19.13 -35.99
N VAL A 57 -12.49 -17.98 -35.69
CA VAL A 57 -13.87 -17.87 -35.18
C VAL A 57 -14.84 -18.57 -36.12
N ARG A 58 -14.65 -18.45 -37.44
CA ARG A 58 -15.49 -19.16 -38.42
C ARG A 58 -15.30 -20.67 -38.40
N TYR A 59 -14.07 -21.14 -38.26
CA TYR A 59 -13.79 -22.57 -38.08
C TYR A 59 -14.44 -23.10 -36.79
N ARG A 60 -14.33 -22.35 -35.68
CA ARG A 60 -14.95 -22.70 -34.40
C ARG A 60 -16.48 -22.71 -34.50
N ALA A 61 -17.08 -21.73 -35.14
CA ALA A 61 -18.53 -21.71 -35.40
C ALA A 61 -19.01 -22.92 -36.22
N ALA A 62 -18.19 -23.39 -37.17
CA ALA A 62 -18.48 -24.55 -37.99
C ALA A 62 -18.34 -25.90 -37.26
N THR A 63 -17.48 -25.96 -36.24
CA THR A 63 -17.09 -27.22 -35.56
C THR A 63 -17.78 -27.40 -34.21
N ASP A 64 -17.86 -26.33 -33.41
CA ASP A 64 -18.46 -26.30 -32.08
C ASP A 64 -19.09 -24.93 -31.80
N LEU A 65 -20.30 -24.72 -32.32
CA LEU A 65 -21.05 -23.47 -32.14
C LEU A 65 -21.37 -23.19 -30.67
N GLN A 66 -21.57 -24.24 -29.86
CA GLN A 66 -21.94 -24.07 -28.45
C GLN A 66 -20.76 -23.52 -27.65
N ALA A 67 -19.56 -24.10 -27.80
CA ALA A 67 -18.38 -23.60 -27.12
C ALA A 67 -18.06 -22.16 -27.52
N LEU A 68 -18.21 -21.81 -28.80
CA LEU A 68 -17.99 -20.44 -29.27
C LEU A 68 -19.05 -19.46 -28.71
N GLN A 69 -20.29 -19.90 -28.54
CA GLN A 69 -21.35 -19.09 -27.91
C GLN A 69 -21.03 -18.82 -26.45
N GLU A 70 -20.55 -19.83 -25.69
CA GLU A 70 -20.14 -19.67 -24.30
C GLU A 70 -18.93 -18.71 -24.17
N GLU A 71 -17.95 -18.80 -25.08
CA GLU A 71 -16.84 -17.85 -25.16
C GLU A 71 -17.29 -16.43 -25.50
N PHE A 72 -18.22 -16.29 -26.44
CA PHE A 72 -18.78 -15.00 -26.81
C PHE A 72 -19.61 -14.37 -25.68
N ASP A 73 -20.33 -15.17 -24.90
CA ASP A 73 -21.09 -14.71 -23.74
C ASP A 73 -20.16 -14.32 -22.57
N ALA A 74 -19.00 -14.97 -22.45
CA ALA A 74 -17.98 -14.67 -21.45
C ALA A 74 -17.14 -13.42 -21.82
N ASP A 75 -16.64 -13.35 -23.05
CA ASP A 75 -15.82 -12.24 -23.57
C ASP A 75 -16.16 -11.93 -25.04
N PRO A 76 -17.21 -11.12 -25.29
CA PRO A 76 -17.58 -10.74 -26.65
C PRO A 76 -16.51 -9.86 -27.33
N VAL A 77 -15.65 -9.18 -26.56
CA VAL A 77 -14.67 -8.24 -27.11
C VAL A 77 -13.56 -9.01 -27.82
N GLU A 78 -13.03 -10.08 -27.20
CA GLU A 78 -12.00 -10.92 -27.80
C GLU A 78 -12.49 -11.62 -29.08
N VAL A 79 -13.69 -12.20 -29.05
CA VAL A 79 -14.26 -12.86 -30.24
C VAL A 79 -14.48 -11.87 -31.39
N LEU A 80 -14.99 -10.66 -31.09
CA LEU A 80 -15.17 -9.60 -32.09
C LEU A 80 -13.82 -9.07 -32.62
N ALA A 81 -12.81 -8.97 -31.77
CA ALA A 81 -11.46 -8.55 -32.15
C ALA A 81 -10.81 -9.60 -33.08
N GLN A 82 -11.02 -10.89 -32.79
CA GLN A 82 -10.56 -11.99 -33.65
C GLN A 82 -11.32 -12.03 -34.99
N LEU A 83 -12.63 -11.80 -35.00
CA LEU A 83 -13.41 -11.64 -36.24
C LEU A 83 -12.88 -10.49 -37.10
N LEU A 84 -12.54 -9.36 -36.47
CA LEU A 84 -11.94 -8.21 -37.16
C LEU A 84 -10.55 -8.55 -37.72
N ARG A 85 -9.75 -9.36 -37.02
CA ARG A 85 -8.47 -9.87 -37.50
C ARG A 85 -8.65 -10.73 -38.74
N GLU A 86 -9.59 -11.68 -38.71
CA GLU A 86 -9.89 -12.60 -39.82
C GLU A 86 -10.41 -11.90 -41.07
N GLN A 87 -11.15 -10.80 -40.89
CA GLN A 87 -11.60 -10.00 -42.03
C GLN A 87 -10.46 -9.33 -42.79
N GLY A 88 -9.34 -9.00 -42.12
CA GLY A 88 -8.20 -8.28 -42.70
C GLY A 88 -8.49 -6.85 -43.18
N GLN A 89 -9.76 -6.45 -43.26
CA GLN A 89 -10.26 -5.15 -43.70
C GLN A 89 -10.84 -4.36 -42.53
N SER A 90 -11.11 -3.08 -42.76
CA SER A 90 -11.78 -2.24 -41.76
C SER A 90 -13.29 -2.52 -41.77
N ALA A 91 -13.87 -2.81 -40.61
CA ALA A 91 -15.30 -3.13 -40.47
C ALA A 91 -15.99 -2.15 -39.52
N SER A 92 -17.22 -1.73 -39.85
CA SER A 92 -18.04 -1.01 -38.89
C SER A 92 -18.58 -1.94 -37.81
N ILE A 93 -19.04 -1.39 -36.69
CA ILE A 93 -19.69 -2.21 -35.64
C ILE A 93 -20.97 -2.89 -36.17
N GLY A 94 -21.64 -2.27 -37.15
CA GLY A 94 -22.78 -2.86 -37.83
C GLY A 94 -22.40 -4.05 -38.71
N ASP A 95 -21.22 -4.02 -39.34
CA ASP A 95 -20.72 -5.14 -40.12
C ASP A 95 -20.33 -6.31 -39.21
N LEU A 96 -19.67 -6.04 -38.09
CA LEU A 96 -19.37 -7.04 -37.06
C LEU A 96 -20.65 -7.69 -36.51
N ARG A 97 -21.70 -6.90 -36.27
CA ARG A 97 -23.02 -7.40 -35.87
C ARG A 97 -23.59 -8.37 -36.91
N LYS A 98 -23.63 -7.97 -38.18
CA LYS A 98 -24.14 -8.83 -39.28
C LYS A 98 -23.33 -10.12 -39.41
N LEU A 99 -22.01 -10.04 -39.19
CA LEU A 99 -21.14 -11.23 -39.21
C LEU A 99 -21.45 -12.17 -38.05
N THR A 100 -21.61 -11.66 -36.83
CA THR A 100 -22.01 -12.50 -35.68
C THR A 100 -23.38 -13.14 -35.90
N GLU A 101 -24.34 -12.40 -36.48
CA GLU A 101 -25.67 -12.93 -36.84
C GLU A 101 -25.55 -14.04 -37.90
N SER A 102 -24.69 -13.87 -38.91
CA SER A 102 -24.46 -14.89 -39.93
C SER A 102 -23.82 -16.17 -39.42
N LEU A 103 -23.06 -16.09 -38.31
CA LEU A 103 -22.44 -17.23 -37.64
C LEU A 103 -23.37 -17.92 -36.63
N SER A 104 -24.63 -17.47 -36.54
CA SER A 104 -25.60 -17.94 -35.53
C SER A 104 -25.14 -17.72 -34.08
N LEU A 105 -24.17 -16.83 -33.85
CA LEU A 105 -23.86 -16.34 -32.51
C LEU A 105 -25.01 -15.42 -32.11
N LYS A 106 -25.73 -15.78 -31.05
CA LYS A 106 -26.97 -15.11 -30.61
C LYS A 106 -26.71 -13.64 -30.28
N ALA A 107 -26.79 -12.77 -31.28
CA ALA A 107 -26.71 -11.33 -31.12
C ALA A 107 -28.04 -10.74 -30.61
N GLY A 108 -28.59 -11.31 -29.54
CA GLY A 108 -29.70 -10.71 -28.77
C GLY A 108 -29.31 -9.43 -28.03
N MET A 109 -28.17 -8.84 -28.38
CA MET A 109 -27.67 -7.60 -27.81
C MET A 109 -28.45 -6.41 -28.37
N SER A 110 -28.90 -5.53 -27.48
CA SER A 110 -29.52 -4.27 -27.86
C SER A 110 -28.55 -3.39 -28.65
N ALA A 111 -29.08 -2.43 -29.42
CA ALA A 111 -28.26 -1.47 -30.15
C ALA A 111 -27.30 -0.69 -29.22
N ASP A 112 -27.74 -0.41 -28.00
CA ASP A 112 -26.93 0.28 -26.98
C ASP A 112 -25.72 -0.56 -26.54
N ARG A 113 -25.93 -1.87 -26.32
CA ARG A 113 -24.85 -2.79 -25.96
C ARG A 113 -23.81 -2.92 -27.08
N TRP A 114 -24.23 -2.89 -28.35
CA TRP A 114 -23.29 -2.83 -29.48
C TRP A 114 -22.46 -1.54 -29.49
N SER A 115 -23.04 -0.41 -29.07
CA SER A 115 -22.31 0.85 -28.93
C SER A 115 -21.27 0.79 -27.80
N GLU A 116 -21.61 0.15 -26.68
CA GLU A 116 -20.69 -0.13 -25.58
C GLU A 116 -19.54 -1.07 -26.01
N MET A 117 -19.86 -2.16 -26.73
CA MET A 117 -18.85 -3.08 -27.28
C MET A 117 -17.87 -2.38 -28.21
N ARG A 118 -18.32 -1.40 -28.97
CA ARG A 118 -17.42 -0.56 -29.78
C ARG A 118 -16.44 0.23 -28.90
N GLY A 119 -16.89 0.75 -27.77
CA GLY A 119 -16.04 1.42 -26.79
C GLY A 119 -14.97 0.49 -26.26
N LEU A 120 -15.35 -0.72 -25.83
CA LEU A 120 -14.42 -1.74 -25.33
C LEU A 120 -13.47 -2.25 -26.42
N LEU A 121 -13.95 -2.44 -27.65
CA LEU A 121 -13.11 -2.80 -28.78
C LEU A 121 -12.05 -1.73 -29.08
N LEU A 122 -12.36 -0.44 -28.90
CA LEU A 122 -11.36 0.62 -29.07
C LEU A 122 -10.31 0.64 -27.94
N GLU A 123 -10.60 0.02 -26.80
CA GLU A 123 -9.65 -0.19 -25.71
C GLU A 123 -8.76 -1.43 -25.94
N HIS A 124 -9.17 -2.34 -26.82
CA HIS A 124 -8.41 -3.54 -27.17
C HIS A 124 -7.08 -3.19 -27.89
N PRO A 125 -5.93 -3.75 -27.48
CA PRO A 125 -4.59 -3.32 -27.93
C PRO A 125 -4.34 -3.45 -29.44
N HIS A 126 -5.06 -4.35 -30.10
CA HIS A 126 -4.92 -4.63 -31.53
C HIS A 126 -5.97 -3.98 -32.42
N VAL A 127 -6.93 -3.24 -31.85
CA VAL A 127 -8.01 -2.61 -32.61
C VAL A 127 -7.79 -1.10 -32.60
N THR A 128 -7.98 -0.47 -33.76
CA THR A 128 -7.91 0.99 -33.89
C THR A 128 -9.10 1.51 -34.67
N GLY A 129 -9.52 2.73 -34.38
CA GLY A 129 -10.61 3.39 -35.07
C GLY A 129 -10.88 4.78 -34.49
N THR A 130 -11.71 5.57 -35.16
CA THR A 130 -12.26 6.79 -34.58
C THR A 130 -13.58 6.48 -33.87
N SER A 131 -14.11 7.38 -33.04
CA SER A 131 -15.36 7.14 -32.31
C SER A 131 -16.55 6.79 -33.22
N ARG A 132 -16.56 7.26 -34.48
CA ARG A 132 -17.60 6.97 -35.48
C ARG A 132 -17.12 6.22 -36.74
N GLY A 133 -15.82 5.98 -36.92
CA GLY A 133 -15.25 5.37 -38.13
C GLY A 133 -15.24 3.84 -38.15
N PRO A 134 -14.73 3.21 -39.21
CA PRO A 134 -14.56 1.76 -39.21
C PRO A 134 -13.44 1.35 -38.24
N LEU A 135 -13.60 0.20 -37.60
CA LEU A 135 -12.60 -0.45 -36.77
C LEU A 135 -11.63 -1.19 -37.68
N ARG A 136 -10.34 -1.21 -37.34
CA ARG A 136 -9.31 -1.94 -38.09
C ARG A 136 -8.41 -2.70 -37.15
N TRP A 137 -8.15 -3.97 -37.46
CA TRP A 137 -7.11 -4.75 -36.82
C TRP A 137 -5.72 -4.24 -37.23
N VAL A 138 -4.88 -3.97 -36.24
CA VAL A 138 -3.48 -3.62 -36.43
C VAL A 138 -2.67 -4.84 -36.00
N SER A 139 -2.35 -5.68 -36.99
CA SER A 139 -1.39 -6.79 -36.82
C SER A 139 -0.17 -6.23 -36.11
N GLN A 140 0.16 -6.82 -34.95
CA GLN A 140 1.20 -6.39 -34.01
C GLN A 140 2.07 -5.33 -34.64
N LYS A 141 1.93 -4.08 -34.19
CA LYS A 141 2.90 -3.04 -34.52
C LYS A 141 4.26 -3.72 -34.40
N LYS A 142 4.93 -3.96 -35.53
CA LYS A 142 6.40 -4.03 -35.54
C LYS A 142 6.77 -2.94 -34.57
N GLU A 143 7.52 -3.27 -33.54
CA GLU A 143 8.14 -2.32 -32.63
C GLU A 143 9.08 -1.43 -33.45
N ARG A 144 8.52 -0.64 -34.37
CA ARG A 144 8.91 0.73 -34.61
C ARG A 144 8.81 1.33 -33.23
N ARG A 145 9.92 1.21 -32.49
CA ARG A 145 10.66 2.35 -31.97
C ARG A 145 9.73 3.55 -31.94
N ARG A 146 8.72 3.49 -31.06
CA ARG A 146 8.27 4.68 -30.37
C ARG A 146 9.47 5.00 -29.52
N THR A 147 10.43 5.67 -30.17
CA THR A 147 11.22 6.76 -29.61
C THR A 147 10.54 7.17 -28.33
N THR A 148 11.10 6.79 -27.18
CA THR A 148 11.44 7.72 -26.09
C THR A 148 10.48 8.91 -25.91
N ALA A 149 9.18 8.71 -26.11
CA ALA A 149 8.11 9.46 -25.50
C ALA A 149 8.22 8.98 -24.06
N ARG A 150 9.13 9.65 -23.34
CA ARG A 150 9.44 9.44 -21.93
C ARG A 150 8.18 8.94 -21.27
N ARG A 151 8.21 7.68 -20.78
CA ARG A 151 7.18 7.20 -19.86
C ARG A 151 7.13 8.26 -18.78
N MET A 152 6.06 9.04 -18.78
CA MET A 152 5.83 10.05 -17.77
C MET A 152 5.81 9.29 -16.44
N PRO A 153 6.70 9.58 -15.48
CA PRO A 153 6.70 8.88 -14.22
C PRO A 153 5.35 9.07 -13.53
N ALA A 154 4.92 8.09 -12.73
CA ALA A 154 3.61 8.11 -12.09
C ALA A 154 3.43 9.35 -11.20
N SER A 155 4.49 9.82 -10.54
CA SER A 155 4.51 11.05 -9.76
C SER A 155 4.23 12.30 -10.59
N GLU A 156 4.79 12.42 -11.80
CA GLU A 156 4.52 13.53 -12.72
C GLU A 156 3.09 13.46 -13.28
N ALA A 157 2.62 12.27 -13.62
CA ALA A 157 1.23 12.07 -14.07
C ALA A 157 0.23 12.42 -12.96
N LEU A 158 0.52 12.06 -11.71
CA LEU A 158 -0.27 12.41 -10.55
C LEU A 158 -0.25 13.91 -10.28
N ARG A 159 0.90 14.58 -10.44
CA ARG A 159 1.01 16.04 -10.35
C ARG A 159 0.10 16.74 -11.37
N GLN A 160 0.08 16.25 -12.62
CA GLN A 160 -0.83 16.79 -13.64
C GLN A 160 -2.30 16.52 -13.29
N LEU A 161 -2.59 15.37 -12.69
CA LEU A 161 -3.93 15.00 -12.23
C LEU A 161 -4.42 15.88 -11.06
N ALA A 162 -3.51 16.25 -10.16
CA ALA A 162 -3.74 17.14 -9.02
C ALA A 162 -3.87 18.62 -9.40
N GLY A 163 -3.48 18.97 -10.63
CA GLY A 163 -3.60 20.32 -11.17
C GLY A 163 -5.06 20.82 -11.25
N PRO A 164 -5.27 22.13 -11.44
CA PRO A 164 -6.61 22.71 -11.49
C PRO A 164 -7.45 22.06 -12.60
N PRO A 165 -8.74 21.74 -12.34
CA PRO A 165 -9.54 20.90 -13.23
C PRO A 165 -9.78 21.50 -14.63
N ARG A 166 -9.54 22.80 -14.81
CA ARG A 166 -9.71 23.51 -16.09
C ARG A 166 -8.65 23.17 -17.14
N THR A 167 -7.50 22.59 -16.75
CA THR A 167 -6.39 22.34 -17.67
C THR A 167 -6.40 20.93 -18.28
N VAL A 168 -7.16 19.99 -17.72
CA VAL A 168 -7.11 18.57 -18.09
C VAL A 168 -8.46 18.11 -18.64
N THR A 169 -8.49 17.73 -19.92
CA THR A 169 -9.67 17.14 -20.56
C THR A 169 -10.00 15.77 -19.93
N ALA A 170 -11.25 15.32 -20.04
CA ALA A 170 -11.66 14.01 -19.49
C ALA A 170 -10.85 12.84 -20.08
N THR A 171 -10.47 12.92 -21.36
CA THR A 171 -9.63 11.93 -22.03
C THR A 171 -8.21 11.92 -21.48
N THR A 172 -7.59 13.09 -21.30
CA THR A 172 -6.26 13.19 -20.67
C THR A 172 -6.32 12.73 -19.23
N ARG A 173 -7.39 13.04 -18.48
CA ARG A 173 -7.58 12.57 -17.10
C ARG A 173 -7.62 11.05 -17.02
N ARG A 174 -8.36 10.38 -17.91
CA ARG A 174 -8.40 8.91 -17.98
C ARG A 174 -7.00 8.34 -18.29
N ALA A 175 -6.28 8.91 -19.26
CA ALA A 175 -4.93 8.49 -19.59
C ALA A 175 -3.94 8.67 -18.42
N LEU A 176 -3.99 9.80 -17.71
CA LEU A 176 -3.18 10.05 -16.52
C LEU A 176 -3.50 9.05 -15.41
N ARG A 177 -4.78 8.76 -15.14
CA ARG A 177 -5.18 7.73 -14.16
C ARG A 177 -4.61 6.35 -14.51
N THR A 178 -4.61 5.97 -15.79
CA THR A 178 -3.99 4.72 -16.24
C THR A 178 -2.48 4.70 -15.98
N ILE A 179 -1.77 5.81 -16.25
CA ILE A 179 -0.32 5.92 -15.98
C ILE A 179 -0.03 5.82 -14.48
N VAL A 180 -0.80 6.55 -13.65
CA VAL A 180 -0.65 6.52 -12.18
C VAL A 180 -0.93 5.12 -11.64
N SER A 181 -2.00 4.47 -12.10
CA SER A 181 -2.36 3.09 -11.70
C SER A 181 -1.24 2.09 -12.03
N ALA A 182 -0.61 2.23 -13.20
CA ALA A 182 0.50 1.36 -13.60
C ALA A 182 1.79 1.54 -12.78
N GLY A 183 1.97 2.68 -12.10
CA GLY A 183 3.16 3.02 -11.32
C GLY A 183 2.88 3.28 -9.84
N LEU A 184 1.81 2.72 -9.27
CA LEU A 184 1.45 2.93 -7.85
C LEU A 184 2.57 2.55 -6.87
N ASN A 185 3.36 1.53 -7.21
CA ASN A 185 4.46 1.04 -6.37
C ASN A 185 5.66 2.01 -6.32
N GLU A 186 5.72 2.97 -7.25
CA GLU A 186 6.77 4.00 -7.28
C GLU A 186 6.37 5.26 -6.48
N LEU A 187 5.11 5.36 -6.06
CA LEU A 187 4.57 6.53 -5.38
C LEU A 187 4.85 6.48 -3.88
N SER A 188 5.22 7.63 -3.31
CA SER A 188 5.31 7.83 -1.87
C SER A 188 3.94 7.69 -1.17
N PRO A 189 3.91 7.50 0.17
CA PRO A 189 2.66 7.47 0.94
C PRO A 189 1.68 8.61 0.67
N TYR A 190 2.17 9.84 0.52
CA TYR A 190 1.32 11.01 0.23
C TYR A 190 0.78 10.96 -1.18
N GLU A 191 1.58 10.54 -2.14
CA GLU A 191 1.16 10.38 -3.54
C GLU A 191 0.12 9.29 -3.69
N GLN A 192 0.26 8.16 -2.99
CA GLN A 192 -0.76 7.11 -2.96
C GLN A 192 -2.08 7.64 -2.38
N LEU A 193 -2.06 8.32 -1.23
CA LEU A 193 -3.28 8.90 -0.65
C LEU A 193 -3.92 9.95 -1.57
N ALA A 194 -3.12 10.77 -2.24
CA ALA A 194 -3.61 11.74 -3.20
C ALA A 194 -4.19 11.06 -4.46
N ALA A 195 -3.56 10.00 -4.96
CA ALA A 195 -4.04 9.22 -6.09
C ALA A 195 -5.41 8.60 -5.77
N HIS A 196 -5.56 8.01 -4.60
CA HIS A 196 -6.84 7.49 -4.13
C HIS A 196 -7.91 8.59 -3.99
N ALA A 197 -7.55 9.74 -3.43
CA ALA A 197 -8.45 10.89 -3.35
C ALA A 197 -8.85 11.47 -4.72
N LEU A 198 -8.14 11.11 -5.80
CA LEU A 198 -8.40 11.48 -7.19
C LEU A 198 -9.05 10.34 -8.00
N ASP A 199 -9.65 9.37 -7.31
CA ASP A 199 -10.32 8.17 -7.83
C ASP A 199 -9.38 7.25 -8.65
N VAL A 200 -8.10 7.17 -8.29
CA VAL A 200 -7.22 6.11 -8.81
C VAL A 200 -7.35 4.90 -7.88
N PRO A 201 -7.76 3.73 -8.38
CA PRO A 201 -7.90 2.54 -7.55
C PRO A 201 -6.52 2.09 -7.05
N ILE A 202 -6.41 1.80 -5.76
CA ILE A 202 -5.20 1.26 -5.15
C ILE A 202 -5.47 -0.19 -4.82
N ALA A 203 -4.78 -1.10 -5.52
CA ALA A 203 -4.97 -2.53 -5.35
C ALA A 203 -4.49 -3.01 -3.97
N GLU A 204 -3.35 -2.48 -3.52
CA GLU A 204 -2.72 -2.87 -2.26
C GLU A 204 -2.23 -1.63 -1.50
N TRP A 205 -2.71 -1.47 -0.27
CA TRP A 205 -2.20 -0.45 0.65
C TRP A 205 -1.03 -1.01 1.44
N PRO A 206 0.02 -0.21 1.70
CA PRO A 206 1.13 -0.65 2.54
C PRO A 206 0.62 -0.96 3.95
N HIS A 207 1.17 -2.00 4.58
CA HIS A 207 0.83 -2.36 5.96
C HIS A 207 1.30 -1.32 7.00
N GLN A 208 2.34 -0.57 6.65
CA GLN A 208 2.92 0.51 7.44
C GLN A 208 3.46 1.59 6.50
N TRP A 209 3.40 2.85 6.92
CA TRP A 209 3.97 3.95 6.14
C TRP A 209 5.50 3.94 6.28
N THR A 210 6.20 3.51 5.22
CA THR A 210 7.66 3.59 5.15
C THR A 210 8.09 4.93 4.58
N ASP A 211 9.10 5.55 5.20
CA ASP A 211 9.76 6.79 4.78
C ASP A 211 8.80 7.94 4.40
N PRO A 212 8.16 8.58 5.40
CA PRO A 212 7.15 9.61 5.15
C PRO A 212 7.81 10.96 4.84
N ASN A 213 8.91 11.01 4.09
CA ASN A 213 9.57 12.26 3.71
C ASN A 213 8.69 13.05 2.73
N PRO A 214 8.06 14.15 3.18
CA PRO A 214 7.12 14.89 2.34
C PRO A 214 7.82 15.85 1.38
N GLU A 215 9.12 16.14 1.56
CA GLU A 215 9.80 17.24 0.86
C GLU A 215 9.87 17.03 -0.65
N GLY A 216 10.01 15.78 -1.11
CA GLY A 216 10.02 15.42 -2.54
C GLY A 216 8.66 15.43 -3.23
N VAL A 217 7.56 15.54 -2.48
CA VAL A 217 6.19 15.47 -3.03
C VAL A 217 5.71 16.86 -3.44
N PRO A 218 5.16 17.06 -4.65
CA PRO A 218 4.63 18.35 -5.07
C PRO A 218 3.55 18.89 -4.12
N GLU A 219 3.54 20.21 -3.89
CA GLU A 219 2.64 20.86 -2.93
C GLU A 219 1.16 20.58 -3.22
N GLU A 220 0.75 20.58 -4.50
CA GLU A 220 -0.63 20.32 -4.90
C GLU A 220 -1.09 18.91 -4.49
N VAL A 221 -0.18 17.93 -4.61
CA VAL A 221 -0.40 16.54 -4.21
C VAL A 221 -0.47 16.43 -2.70
N ARG A 222 0.45 17.07 -1.96
CA ARG A 222 0.42 17.12 -0.48
C ARG A 222 -0.88 17.70 0.05
N VAL A 223 -1.37 18.78 -0.55
CA VAL A 223 -2.63 19.44 -0.13
C VAL A 223 -3.82 18.50 -0.29
N ILE A 224 -3.89 17.71 -1.37
CA ILE A 224 -4.95 16.71 -1.60
C ILE A 224 -4.83 15.59 -0.57
N ALA A 225 -3.62 15.07 -0.34
CA ALA A 225 -3.38 14.01 0.65
C ALA A 225 -3.81 14.45 2.06
N VAL A 226 -3.42 15.65 2.50
CA VAL A 226 -3.83 16.19 3.82
C VAL A 226 -5.33 16.35 3.91
N LYS A 227 -5.98 16.89 2.87
CA LYS A 227 -7.44 17.03 2.83
C LYS A 227 -8.11 15.66 3.03
N TYR A 228 -7.66 14.65 2.31
CA TYR A 228 -8.17 13.29 2.43
C TYR A 228 -7.97 12.72 3.84
N ILE A 229 -6.75 12.83 4.42
CA ILE A 229 -6.46 12.40 5.80
C ILE A 229 -7.41 13.08 6.79
N THR A 230 -7.66 14.39 6.65
CA THR A 230 -8.57 15.13 7.54
C THR A 230 -10.02 14.67 7.43
N GLU A 231 -10.50 14.38 6.22
CA GLU A 231 -11.87 13.93 5.96
C GLU A 231 -12.10 12.53 6.52
N VAL A 232 -11.19 11.59 6.24
CA VAL A 232 -11.25 10.23 6.79
C VAL A 232 -11.13 10.23 8.30
N SER A 233 -10.20 11.02 8.87
CA SER A 233 -10.06 11.12 10.33
C SER A 233 -11.30 11.70 11.00
N ARG A 234 -11.97 12.67 10.35
CA ARG A 234 -13.25 13.22 10.82
C ARG A 234 -14.37 12.20 10.73
N ALA A 235 -14.44 11.43 9.64
CA ALA A 235 -15.42 10.37 9.46
C ALA A 235 -15.24 9.27 10.53
N ARG A 236 -14.02 8.78 10.74
CA ARG A 236 -13.71 7.76 11.78
C ARG A 236 -14.13 8.20 13.19
N ARG A 237 -13.97 9.47 13.54
CA ARG A 237 -14.42 10.00 14.84
C ARG A 237 -15.95 10.09 14.99
N ARG A 238 -16.68 10.28 13.89
CA ARG A 238 -18.16 10.33 13.92
C ARG A 238 -18.79 8.95 14.14
N ILE A 239 -18.09 7.89 13.75
CA ILE A 239 -18.59 6.50 13.80
C ILE A 239 -18.68 5.95 15.25
N VAL A 240 -18.12 6.67 16.24
CA VAL A 240 -18.05 6.18 17.64
C VAL A 240 -19.36 6.36 18.43
N LEU A 241 -20.45 6.86 17.81
CA LEU A 241 -21.76 6.82 18.45
C LEU A 241 -22.43 5.45 18.20
N PRO A 242 -22.65 4.62 19.23
CA PRO A 242 -23.30 3.32 19.07
C PRO A 242 -24.74 3.50 18.58
N GLY A 243 -25.04 3.01 17.37
CA GLY A 243 -26.41 2.90 16.85
C GLY A 243 -26.69 3.57 15.51
N THR A 244 -25.79 4.41 14.97
CA THR A 244 -25.96 5.01 13.64
C THR A 244 -24.97 4.44 12.64
N GLN A 245 -25.39 3.47 11.82
CA GLN A 245 -24.65 3.15 10.60
C GLN A 245 -24.71 4.37 9.69
N PRO A 246 -23.59 5.01 9.34
CA PRO A 246 -23.62 6.13 8.42
C PRO A 246 -23.99 5.62 7.04
N ASN A 247 -24.97 6.26 6.38
CA ASN A 247 -25.10 6.21 4.93
C ASN A 247 -23.84 6.87 4.34
N GLY A 248 -22.79 6.07 4.16
CA GLY A 248 -21.56 6.51 3.53
C GLY A 248 -21.82 6.90 2.07
N PRO A 249 -21.08 7.87 1.51
CA PRO A 249 -21.10 8.10 0.07
C PRO A 249 -20.69 6.78 -0.62
N ALA A 250 -21.50 6.34 -1.59
CA ALA A 250 -21.52 5.00 -2.19
C ALA A 250 -20.23 4.52 -2.90
N ASN A 251 -19.11 5.23 -2.77
CA ASN A 251 -17.82 4.91 -3.40
C ASN A 251 -16.67 4.68 -2.41
N MET A 252 -16.93 4.59 -1.10
CA MET A 252 -15.88 4.41 -0.07
C MET A 252 -15.46 2.94 0.14
N ASP A 253 -16.04 1.97 -0.56
CA ASP A 253 -15.78 0.54 -0.31
C ASP A 253 -14.33 0.10 -0.61
N ALA A 254 -13.57 0.91 -1.36
CA ALA A 254 -12.14 0.72 -1.62
C ALA A 254 -11.23 1.65 -0.80
N GLY A 255 -11.72 2.20 0.32
CA GLY A 255 -10.94 3.08 1.18
C GLY A 255 -9.72 2.39 1.81
N PRO A 256 -8.70 3.14 2.27
CA PRO A 256 -7.59 2.58 3.01
C PRO A 256 -8.12 1.81 4.21
N PRO A 257 -7.55 0.62 4.49
CA PRO A 257 -8.04 -0.23 5.56
C PRO A 257 -8.15 0.57 6.87
N SER A 258 -9.23 0.36 7.61
CA SER A 258 -9.48 1.05 8.89
C SER A 258 -8.31 0.91 9.87
N ALA A 259 -7.56 -0.19 9.74
CA ALA A 259 -6.35 -0.49 10.51
C ALA A 259 -5.14 0.41 10.20
N LEU A 260 -5.07 1.04 9.01
CA LEU A 260 -3.92 1.88 8.66
C LEU A 260 -4.05 3.26 9.32
N PRO A 261 -3.14 3.64 10.25
CA PRO A 261 -3.21 4.92 10.93
C PRO A 261 -2.76 6.02 9.96
N LEU A 262 -3.67 6.95 9.62
CA LEU A 262 -3.36 8.05 8.71
C LEU A 262 -2.72 9.25 9.39
N ALA A 263 -2.97 9.43 10.69
CA ALA A 263 -2.52 10.59 11.44
C ALA A 263 -0.98 10.72 11.58
N PRO A 264 -0.19 9.64 11.67
CA PRO A 264 1.27 9.72 11.68
C PRO A 264 1.87 10.41 10.45
N LEU A 265 1.21 10.37 9.29
CA LEU A 265 1.67 11.08 8.08
C LEU A 265 1.55 12.60 8.20
N LEU A 266 0.76 13.13 9.13
CA LEU A 266 0.68 14.57 9.34
C LEU A 266 1.92 15.11 10.09
N VAL A 267 2.61 14.26 10.86
CA VAL A 267 3.72 14.67 11.74
C VAL A 267 4.89 15.28 10.95
N PRO A 268 5.50 14.59 9.97
CA PRO A 268 6.62 15.15 9.22
C PRO A 268 6.19 16.31 8.29
N LEU A 269 4.92 16.37 7.85
CA LEU A 269 4.41 17.51 7.09
C LEU A 269 4.44 18.81 7.90
N VAL A 270 4.08 18.75 9.19
CA VAL A 270 4.08 19.91 10.08
C VAL A 270 5.49 20.48 10.28
N ALA A 271 6.51 19.64 10.21
CA ALA A 271 7.90 20.00 10.46
C ALA A 271 8.67 20.53 9.22
N ILE A 272 8.04 20.62 8.05
CA ILE A 272 8.69 21.18 6.84
C ILE A 272 9.04 22.65 7.10
N PRO A 273 10.32 23.08 7.07
CA PRO A 273 10.68 24.46 7.41
C PRO A 273 10.21 25.49 6.36
N ALA A 274 9.86 25.08 5.15
CA ALA A 274 9.37 25.97 4.10
C ALA A 274 7.88 26.34 4.25
N PRO A 275 7.44 27.49 3.69
CA PRO A 275 6.02 27.83 3.58
C PRO A 275 5.26 26.75 2.78
N SER A 276 4.26 26.13 3.40
CA SER A 276 3.48 25.05 2.78
C SER A 276 2.03 25.07 3.29
N LEU A 277 1.09 25.21 2.37
CA LEU A 277 -0.35 25.16 2.66
C LEU A 277 -0.77 23.78 3.17
N ALA A 278 -0.15 22.71 2.66
CA ALA A 278 -0.36 21.35 3.14
C ALA A 278 0.06 21.23 4.62
N ALA A 279 1.22 21.76 4.97
CA ALA A 279 1.72 21.74 6.33
C ALA A 279 0.87 22.59 7.30
N ASP A 280 0.38 23.76 6.85
CA ASP A 280 -0.54 24.59 7.64
C ASP A 280 -1.86 23.88 7.93
N ARG A 281 -2.39 23.14 6.94
CA ARG A 281 -3.58 22.31 7.12
C ARG A 281 -3.31 21.12 8.02
N ALA A 282 -2.15 20.50 7.90
CA ALA A 282 -1.72 19.40 8.77
C ALA A 282 -1.64 19.87 10.23
N ALA A 283 -1.02 21.03 10.50
CA ALA A 283 -0.90 21.61 11.84
C ALA A 283 -2.26 21.89 12.49
N LYS A 284 -3.27 22.26 11.70
CA LYS A 284 -4.66 22.45 12.17
C LYS A 284 -5.43 21.14 12.36
N ALA A 285 -5.00 20.07 11.71
CA ALA A 285 -5.69 18.78 11.69
C ALA A 285 -5.21 17.80 12.77
N VAL A 286 -3.94 17.89 13.16
CA VAL A 286 -3.34 17.03 14.20
C VAL A 286 -4.01 17.24 15.55
N LYS A 287 -4.24 16.13 16.28
CA LYS A 287 -4.91 16.10 17.59
C LYS A 287 -4.40 14.91 18.40
N GLY A 288 -4.52 14.96 19.73
CA GLY A 288 -4.14 13.85 20.61
C GLY A 288 -2.65 13.51 20.53
N LYS A 289 -2.30 12.22 20.58
CA LYS A 289 -0.90 11.73 20.58
C LYS A 289 -0.09 12.21 19.36
N ASP A 290 -0.71 12.33 18.19
CA ASP A 290 -0.02 12.82 16.99
C ASP A 290 0.35 14.31 17.10
N ALA A 291 -0.45 15.11 17.82
CA ALA A 291 -0.10 16.51 18.09
C ALA A 291 1.09 16.62 19.07
N TRP A 292 1.24 15.68 20.00
CA TRP A 292 2.42 15.61 20.88
C TRP A 292 3.68 15.27 20.08
N ALA A 293 3.60 14.29 19.17
CA ALA A 293 4.70 13.96 18.27
C ALA A 293 5.10 15.15 17.37
N CYS A 294 4.11 15.90 16.86
CA CYS A 294 4.39 17.16 16.14
C CYS A 294 5.09 18.18 17.03
N GLY A 295 4.66 18.34 18.28
CA GLY A 295 5.26 19.29 19.24
C GLY A 295 6.73 18.96 19.52
N ARG A 296 7.06 17.68 19.75
CA ARG A 296 8.44 17.22 19.93
C ARG A 296 9.30 17.45 18.69
N LEU A 297 8.78 17.08 17.52
CA LEU A 297 9.50 17.25 16.26
C LEU A 297 9.78 18.74 15.96
N LEU A 298 8.82 19.63 16.24
CA LEU A 298 9.05 21.07 16.15
C LEU A 298 10.16 21.52 17.11
N MET A 299 10.14 21.06 18.38
CA MET A 299 11.21 21.35 19.33
C MET A 299 12.57 20.88 18.82
N ASP A 300 12.66 19.66 18.28
CA ASP A 300 13.88 19.12 17.68
C ASP A 300 14.40 19.99 16.53
N CYS A 301 13.52 20.48 15.66
CA CYS A 301 13.90 21.39 14.57
C CYS A 301 14.52 22.70 15.10
N PHE A 302 13.90 23.32 16.11
CA PHE A 302 14.43 24.55 16.71
C PHE A 302 15.76 24.30 17.45
N GLU A 303 15.89 23.18 18.17
CA GLU A 303 17.15 22.80 18.83
C GLU A 303 18.27 22.55 17.82
N GLN A 304 18.02 21.78 16.76
CA GLN A 304 19.01 21.50 15.72
C GLN A 304 19.48 22.77 15.02
N ALA A 305 18.59 23.73 14.79
CA ALA A 305 18.99 25.02 14.22
C ALA A 305 19.96 25.77 15.14
N THR A 306 19.74 25.76 16.46
CA THR A 306 20.68 26.38 17.41
C THR A 306 22.03 25.68 17.49
N LEU A 307 22.07 24.36 17.26
CA LEU A 307 23.32 23.59 17.26
C LEU A 307 24.14 23.81 16.00
N LYS A 308 23.48 24.01 14.84
CA LYS A 308 24.15 24.23 13.55
C LYS A 308 24.76 25.62 13.42
N SER A 309 24.26 26.63 14.14
CA SER A 309 24.84 27.98 14.15
C SER A 309 26.18 27.98 14.90
N GLY A 310 27.28 27.81 14.17
CA GLY A 310 28.64 27.91 14.71
C GLY A 310 28.97 29.34 15.20
N PRO A 311 29.96 29.50 16.10
CA PRO A 311 30.34 30.79 16.71
C PRO A 311 30.86 31.89 15.75
N GLY A 312 30.86 31.68 14.44
CA GLY A 312 31.37 32.64 13.46
C GLY A 312 30.66 32.64 12.11
N ASP A 313 29.52 31.96 12.01
CA ASP A 313 28.69 32.00 10.80
C ASP A 313 27.74 33.20 10.93
N ASP A 314 27.53 33.98 9.86
CA ASP A 314 26.65 35.15 9.84
C ASP A 314 25.22 34.72 10.20
N ALA A 315 24.94 34.73 11.51
CA ALA A 315 23.85 34.02 12.16
C ALA A 315 22.41 34.46 11.84
N PRO A 316 22.08 35.69 11.40
CA PRO A 316 20.68 36.10 11.35
C PRO A 316 19.88 35.49 10.18
N THR A 317 20.50 35.23 9.03
CA THR A 317 19.79 34.66 7.86
C THR A 317 19.48 33.18 8.02
N SER A 318 20.30 32.45 8.79
CA SER A 318 20.14 31.01 9.01
C SER A 318 18.97 30.67 9.94
N VAL A 319 18.34 31.61 10.66
CA VAL A 319 17.21 31.27 11.57
C VAL A 319 15.85 31.67 10.98
N GLU A 320 15.81 32.59 10.02
CA GLU A 320 14.55 33.05 9.39
C GLU A 320 13.82 31.93 8.63
N HIS A 321 14.51 30.89 8.16
CA HIS A 321 13.87 29.73 7.54
C HIS A 321 12.98 28.93 8.50
N LEU A 322 13.05 29.18 9.82
CA LEU A 322 12.17 28.56 10.82
C LEU A 322 10.84 29.31 11.01
N ARG A 323 10.69 30.51 10.43
CA ARG A 323 9.49 31.33 10.61
C ARG A 323 8.19 30.62 10.25
N PRO A 324 8.11 29.82 9.16
CA PRO A 324 6.91 29.04 8.88
C PRO A 324 6.58 28.01 9.97
N LEU A 325 7.59 27.44 10.65
CA LEU A 325 7.36 26.52 11.78
C LEU A 325 6.75 27.27 12.97
N LEU A 326 7.25 28.47 13.25
CA LEU A 326 6.72 29.32 14.31
C LEU A 326 5.26 29.73 14.06
N GLU A 327 4.87 29.99 12.81
CA GLU A 327 3.47 30.30 12.46
C GLU A 327 2.52 29.11 12.70
N ARG A 328 3.00 27.88 12.52
CA ARG A 328 2.23 26.64 12.74
C ARG A 328 2.21 26.21 14.21
N ALA A 329 3.25 26.52 14.96
CA ALA A 329 3.45 26.14 16.37
C ALA A 329 2.24 26.41 17.29
N PRO A 330 1.57 27.58 17.26
CA PRO A 330 0.40 27.85 18.08
C PRO A 330 -0.77 26.87 17.85
N HIS A 331 -0.95 26.40 16.61
CA HIS A 331 -1.99 25.42 16.29
C HIS A 331 -1.64 24.04 16.87
N VAL A 332 -0.39 23.63 16.73
CA VAL A 332 0.11 22.35 17.27
C VAL A 332 0.03 22.35 18.80
N LEU A 333 0.55 23.39 19.46
CA LEU A 333 0.48 23.54 20.92
C LEU A 333 -0.96 23.56 21.43
N ARG A 334 -1.87 24.25 20.74
CA ARG A 334 -3.29 24.24 21.11
C ARG A 334 -3.87 22.82 21.04
N SER A 335 -3.61 22.10 19.96
CA SER A 335 -4.09 20.73 19.81
C SER A 335 -3.45 19.75 20.79
N ALA A 336 -2.18 19.97 21.15
CA ALA A 336 -1.40 19.11 22.05
C ALA A 336 -1.74 19.35 23.53
N LEU A 337 -1.86 20.61 23.96
CA LEU A 337 -1.97 20.99 25.36
C LEU A 337 -3.40 21.30 25.82
N VAL A 338 -4.29 21.79 24.95
CA VAL A 338 -5.67 22.11 25.36
C VAL A 338 -6.57 20.87 25.38
N GLN A 339 -6.31 19.90 24.51
CA GLN A 339 -7.06 18.64 24.47
C GLN A 339 -6.43 17.62 25.43
N ARG A 340 -6.56 17.91 26.74
CA ARG A 340 -6.18 16.98 27.81
C ARG A 340 -6.97 15.67 27.65
N PRO A 341 -6.30 14.49 27.62
CA PRO A 341 -6.99 13.20 27.58
C PRO A 341 -7.93 13.06 28.79
N SER A 342 -9.08 12.41 28.63
CA SER A 342 -10.05 12.27 29.72
C SER A 342 -9.76 11.12 30.69
N GLU A 343 -8.94 10.14 30.27
CA GLU A 343 -8.77 8.87 30.98
C GLU A 343 -7.42 8.75 31.69
N ASP A 344 -6.34 9.29 31.10
CA ASP A 344 -5.00 9.21 31.66
C ASP A 344 -4.20 10.47 31.31
N ASP A 345 -3.92 11.26 32.34
CA ASP A 345 -3.17 12.51 32.25
C ASP A 345 -1.67 12.31 32.32
N GLY A 346 -1.18 11.14 32.73
CA GLY A 346 0.25 10.87 32.94
C GLY A 346 1.09 11.17 31.70
N PRO A 347 0.80 10.55 30.54
CA PRO A 347 1.54 10.80 29.30
C PRO A 347 1.46 12.26 28.82
N TRP A 348 0.36 12.94 29.13
CA TRP A 348 0.18 14.35 28.79
C TRP A 348 1.03 15.27 29.68
N LEU A 349 1.09 14.98 30.98
CA LEU A 349 1.95 15.69 31.94
C LEU A 349 3.42 15.50 31.61
N GLU A 350 3.85 14.28 31.29
CA GLU A 350 5.23 13.99 30.86
C GLU A 350 5.60 14.80 29.62
N PHE A 351 4.72 14.85 28.62
CA PHE A 351 4.94 15.68 27.43
C PHE A 351 5.01 17.19 27.78
N ALA A 352 4.11 17.69 28.63
CA ALA A 352 4.11 19.09 29.03
C ALA A 352 5.36 19.49 29.83
N GLU A 353 5.82 18.61 30.73
CA GLU A 353 7.06 18.78 31.49
C GLU A 353 8.28 18.76 30.56
N GLU A 354 8.38 17.77 29.67
CA GLU A 354 9.46 17.65 28.68
C GLU A 354 9.59 18.93 27.85
N MET A 355 8.47 19.41 27.29
CA MET A 355 8.44 20.62 26.47
C MET A 355 8.82 21.87 27.26
N ALA A 356 8.37 22.00 28.51
CA ALA A 356 8.72 23.12 29.37
C ALA A 356 10.22 23.12 29.74
N VAL A 357 10.76 21.96 30.12
CA VAL A 357 12.19 21.80 30.46
C VAL A 357 13.07 22.15 29.26
N ARG A 358 12.76 21.61 28.07
CA ARG A 358 13.53 21.90 26.85
C ARG A 358 13.47 23.37 26.44
N ALA A 359 12.28 23.98 26.52
CA ALA A 359 12.11 25.41 26.24
C ALA A 359 12.90 26.30 27.21
N CYS A 360 12.85 26.00 28.52
CA CYS A 360 13.64 26.72 29.52
C CYS A 360 15.15 26.54 29.31
N ALA A 361 15.59 25.33 28.95
CA ALA A 361 16.99 25.04 28.65
C ALA A 361 17.50 25.83 27.44
N LEU A 362 16.69 25.96 26.39
CA LEU A 362 17.03 26.79 25.24
C LEU A 362 17.07 28.29 25.61
N LEU A 363 16.06 28.82 26.31
CA LEU A 363 16.03 30.23 26.72
C LEU A 363 17.22 30.62 27.62
N ALA A 364 17.77 29.66 28.35
CA ALA A 364 18.94 29.84 29.19
C ALA A 364 20.28 29.89 28.45
N ARG A 365 20.31 29.57 27.14
CA ARG A 365 21.54 29.66 26.35
C ARG A 365 21.89 31.14 26.08
N PRO A 366 23.13 31.59 26.38
CA PRO A 366 23.53 32.99 26.19
C PRO A 366 23.25 33.53 24.79
N ARG A 367 23.49 32.73 23.75
CA ARG A 367 23.26 33.11 22.34
C ARG A 367 21.80 33.46 22.03
N LEU A 368 20.84 32.81 22.69
CA LEU A 368 19.42 33.09 22.48
C LEU A 368 18.95 34.33 23.25
N SER A 369 19.69 34.75 24.28
CA SER A 369 19.44 36.01 24.99
C SER A 369 19.83 37.23 24.17
N GLU A 370 20.82 37.08 23.27
CA GLU A 370 21.26 38.13 22.33
C GLU A 370 20.27 38.36 21.18
N LEU A 371 19.38 37.39 20.90
CA LEU A 371 18.38 37.43 19.82
C LEU A 371 16.94 37.27 20.36
N PRO A 372 16.43 38.24 21.15
CA PRO A 372 15.13 38.13 21.83
C PRO A 372 13.92 38.11 20.88
N HIS A 373 14.11 38.45 19.61
CA HIS A 373 13.08 38.46 18.57
C HIS A 373 13.30 37.38 17.50
N GLY A 374 14.20 36.43 17.75
CA GLY A 374 14.45 35.32 16.83
C GLY A 374 13.35 34.25 16.90
N PRO A 375 13.08 33.51 15.81
CA PRO A 375 12.06 32.46 15.80
C PRO A 375 12.21 31.40 16.89
N VAL A 376 13.46 31.04 17.24
CA VAL A 376 13.74 30.09 18.33
C VAL A 376 13.35 30.67 19.69
N HIS A 377 13.68 31.93 19.95
CA HIS A 377 13.33 32.60 21.21
C HIS A 377 11.81 32.71 21.35
N GLU A 378 11.12 33.14 20.29
CA GLU A 378 9.66 33.26 20.27
C GLU A 378 8.98 31.89 20.48
N TRP A 379 9.48 30.82 19.85
CA TRP A 379 8.99 29.46 20.08
C TRP A 379 9.16 29.03 21.54
N CYS A 380 10.36 29.16 22.10
CA CYS A 380 10.61 28.72 23.47
C CYS A 380 9.79 29.53 24.47
N LYS A 381 9.64 30.83 24.24
CA LYS A 381 8.76 31.69 25.03
C LYS A 381 7.30 31.25 24.93
N LEU A 382 6.80 30.96 23.72
CA LEU A 382 5.45 30.47 23.49
C LEU A 382 5.18 29.16 24.25
N VAL A 383 6.15 28.24 24.27
CA VAL A 383 6.05 26.96 25.01
C VAL A 383 6.09 27.22 26.52
N ALA A 384 7.11 27.93 27.01
CA ALA A 384 7.33 28.17 28.44
C ALA A 384 6.20 28.99 29.09
N GLU A 385 5.57 29.90 28.34
CA GLU A 385 4.48 30.74 28.82
C GLU A 385 3.08 30.18 28.53
N TYR A 386 2.99 29.00 27.89
CA TYR A 386 1.70 28.47 27.42
C TYR A 386 0.73 28.22 28.59
N PRO A 387 -0.49 28.82 28.59
CA PRO A 387 -1.38 28.80 29.75
C PRO A 387 -1.84 27.40 30.20
N ALA A 388 -1.90 26.44 29.28
CA ALA A 388 -2.32 25.07 29.58
C ALA A 388 -1.26 24.24 30.31
N ILE A 389 0.01 24.68 30.36
CA ILE A 389 1.04 24.01 31.16
C ILE A 389 0.88 24.43 32.63
N PRO A 390 0.74 23.47 33.56
CA PRO A 390 0.67 23.73 35.00
C PRO A 390 1.76 24.69 35.47
N LYS A 391 1.40 25.60 36.40
CA LYS A 391 2.34 26.61 36.90
C LYS A 391 3.50 25.96 37.65
N GLU A 392 3.22 24.85 38.32
CA GLU A 392 4.15 24.02 39.08
C GLU A 392 5.26 23.50 38.16
N LEU A 393 4.88 22.86 37.04
CA LEU A 393 5.83 22.33 36.04
C LEU A 393 6.68 23.45 35.41
N ARG A 394 6.09 24.61 35.12
CA ARG A 394 6.83 25.77 34.61
C ARG A 394 7.85 26.29 35.63
N SER A 395 7.44 26.39 36.90
CA SER A 395 8.32 26.83 37.98
C SER A 395 9.45 25.85 38.25
N GLU A 396 9.17 24.55 38.18
CA GLU A 396 10.14 23.49 38.36
C GLU A 396 11.13 23.42 37.20
N ALA A 397 10.66 23.50 35.94
CA ALA A 397 11.53 23.58 34.76
C ALA A 397 12.48 24.78 34.84
N ALA A 398 11.97 25.96 35.22
CA ALA A 398 12.80 27.15 35.41
C ALA A 398 13.80 26.99 36.57
N ALA A 399 13.40 26.35 37.68
CA ALA A 399 14.28 26.09 38.83
C ALA A 399 15.40 25.09 38.47
N ARG A 400 15.08 23.98 37.80
CA ARG A 400 16.05 23.00 37.30
C ARG A 400 17.07 23.67 36.39
N GLN A 401 16.64 24.56 35.50
CA GLN A 401 17.56 25.26 34.61
C GLN A 401 18.50 26.23 35.33
N ARG A 402 17.99 27.00 36.31
CA ARG A 402 18.84 27.87 37.14
C ARG A 402 19.87 27.06 37.93
N ALA A 403 19.48 25.89 38.43
CA ALA A 403 20.39 24.98 39.12
C ALA A 403 21.49 24.48 38.17
N SER A 404 21.14 24.05 36.95
CA SER A 404 22.13 23.63 35.92
C SER A 404 23.11 24.74 35.56
N GLN A 405 22.65 25.98 35.35
CA GLN A 405 23.52 27.13 35.09
C GLN A 405 24.46 27.45 36.27
N SER A 406 23.96 27.31 37.50
CA SER A 406 24.77 27.53 38.71
C SER A 406 25.87 26.47 38.84
N HIS A 407 25.60 25.22 38.44
CA HIS A 407 26.60 24.16 38.41
C HIS A 407 27.64 24.36 37.31
N GLU A 408 27.22 24.76 36.10
CA GLU A 408 28.15 25.02 34.98
C GLU A 408 29.09 26.18 35.30
N THR A 409 28.56 27.29 35.85
CA THR A 409 29.38 28.44 36.29
C THR A 409 30.33 28.09 37.43
N ALA A 410 29.91 27.25 38.39
CA ALA A 410 30.79 26.75 39.45
C ALA A 410 31.91 25.85 38.89
N ALA A 411 31.61 24.98 37.93
CA ALA A 411 32.60 24.12 37.29
C ALA A 411 33.64 24.94 36.50
N THR A 412 33.22 25.93 35.72
CA THR A 412 34.15 26.80 34.97
C THR A 412 35.05 27.62 35.90
N LEU A 413 34.53 28.08 37.05
CA LEU A 413 35.34 28.78 38.06
C LEU A 413 36.34 27.84 38.75
N GLN A 414 35.98 26.58 38.97
CA GLN A 414 36.88 25.58 39.54
C GLN A 414 38.02 25.22 38.57
N GLU A 415 37.71 24.97 37.30
CA GLU A 415 38.73 24.74 36.25
C GLU A 415 39.64 25.95 36.06
N SER A 416 39.10 27.17 36.13
CA SER A 416 39.89 28.40 36.04
C SER A 416 40.79 28.62 37.28
N SER A 417 40.35 28.14 38.45
CA SER A 417 41.15 28.21 39.69
C SER A 417 42.29 27.20 39.72
N GLU A 418 42.13 26.03 39.08
CA GLU A 418 43.20 25.02 38.96
C GLU A 418 44.22 25.41 37.87
N ALA A 419 43.78 26.06 36.78
CA ALA A 419 44.67 26.51 35.70
C ALA A 419 45.60 27.68 36.09
N PHE A 420 45.32 28.43 37.16
CA PHE A 420 46.19 29.50 37.66
C PHE A 420 47.25 29.03 38.66
N GLY A 421 47.35 27.72 38.91
CA GLY A 421 48.17 27.12 39.94
C GLY A 421 49.55 26.58 39.52
N GLU A 422 50.05 26.76 38.29
CA GLU A 422 51.43 26.34 37.96
C GLU A 422 51.96 27.03 36.69
N ALA A 423 52.58 28.21 36.86
CA ALA A 423 53.33 28.88 35.79
C ALA A 423 54.76 29.17 36.27
N ALA A 424 55.67 28.25 35.96
CA ALA A 424 57.11 28.50 35.94
C ALA A 424 57.49 29.20 34.61
N PRO A 425 58.45 30.14 34.58
CA PRO A 425 58.77 30.88 33.37
C PRO A 425 59.92 30.22 32.60
N ALA A 426 59.65 29.82 31.36
CA ALA A 426 60.63 29.59 30.30
C ALA A 426 59.81 29.61 29.00
N GLY A 427 60.23 30.17 27.89
CA GLY A 427 61.47 30.76 27.44
C GLY A 427 61.20 31.08 25.97
N ASP A 428 61.49 32.32 25.61
CA ASP A 428 61.43 32.89 24.27
C ASP A 428 62.26 32.05 23.29
N GLU A 429 61.71 31.64 22.14
CA GLU A 429 62.50 31.46 20.92
C GLU A 429 61.61 31.28 19.67
N ALA A 430 62.18 31.77 18.57
CA ALA A 430 61.53 32.21 17.36
C ALA A 430 61.63 31.18 16.22
N GLN A 431 60.69 31.30 15.28
CA GLN A 431 60.85 31.28 13.81
C GLN A 431 61.56 30.12 13.07
N ALA A 432 60.94 29.80 11.91
CA ALA A 432 61.46 29.11 10.72
C ALA A 432 61.63 27.58 10.86
N GLY A 433 61.42 26.75 9.85
CA GLY A 433 61.16 26.93 8.43
C GLY A 433 61.08 25.57 7.74
N ASP A 434 60.73 25.59 6.45
CA ASP A 434 60.96 24.63 5.36
C ASP A 434 61.32 23.14 5.63
N GLY A 435 60.54 22.27 4.99
CA GLY A 435 61.01 21.49 3.83
C GLY A 435 61.91 20.27 4.06
N HIS A 436 61.40 19.08 3.70
CA HIS A 436 62.03 18.03 2.87
C HIS A 436 61.12 16.78 2.90
N ALA A 437 60.53 16.25 1.82
CA ALA A 437 61.10 15.77 0.56
C ALA A 437 62.27 14.80 0.79
N SER A 438 61.92 13.52 0.92
CA SER A 438 62.80 12.38 1.08
C SER A 438 63.05 11.71 -0.29
N PRO A 439 64.30 11.58 -0.76
CA PRO A 439 64.64 10.65 -1.83
C PRO A 439 65.48 9.47 -1.30
N VAL A 440 65.06 8.27 -1.70
CA VAL A 440 65.72 6.99 -1.46
C VAL A 440 66.92 6.84 -2.39
N ALA A 441 68.12 6.66 -1.83
CA ALA A 441 69.34 6.24 -2.51
C ALA A 441 69.33 4.70 -2.68
N SER A 442 69.46 4.17 -3.91
CA SER A 442 70.72 3.70 -4.54
C SER A 442 71.22 2.35 -4.05
N ILE A 443 71.23 1.35 -4.96
CA ILE A 443 72.22 0.28 -4.95
C ILE A 443 72.59 0.00 -6.42
N THR A 444 73.77 0.49 -6.83
CA THR A 444 74.42 0.07 -8.08
C THR A 444 75.83 -0.37 -7.74
N THR A 445 76.08 -1.63 -8.02
CA THR A 445 77.30 -2.40 -7.72
C THR A 445 78.33 -2.20 -8.83
N GLU A 446 79.56 -1.83 -8.46
CA GLU A 446 80.77 -1.92 -9.29
C GLU A 446 81.20 -3.40 -9.44
N PRO A 447 81.93 -3.76 -10.52
CA PRO A 447 83.37 -3.93 -10.29
C PRO A 447 84.27 -3.48 -11.45
N ALA A 448 85.33 -2.76 -11.04
CA ALA A 448 86.73 -2.85 -11.44
C ALA A 448 87.11 -3.45 -12.81
N ALA A 449 87.79 -2.63 -13.61
CA ALA A 449 88.73 -3.08 -14.63
C ALA A 449 90.06 -2.32 -14.52
N GLU A 450 91.13 -3.13 -14.47
CA GLU A 450 92.56 -2.85 -14.56
C GLU A 450 92.99 -1.71 -15.50
N HIS A 451 93.88 -0.84 -15.01
CA HIS A 451 94.85 -0.17 -15.87
C HIS A 451 96.22 -0.02 -15.21
N VAL A 452 97.20 -0.67 -15.83
CA VAL A 452 98.64 -0.64 -15.55
C VAL A 452 99.27 0.58 -16.25
N PRO A 453 100.27 1.25 -15.65
CA PRO A 453 101.41 1.67 -16.46
C PRO A 453 102.77 1.35 -15.80
N GLY A 454 103.73 1.01 -16.66
CA GLY A 454 105.06 0.54 -16.30
C GLY A 454 106.09 1.62 -15.91
N HIS A 455 107.08 1.13 -15.19
CA HIS A 455 108.43 1.67 -14.88
C HIS A 455 109.34 1.81 -16.13
N PRO A 456 110.62 2.25 -16.02
CA PRO A 456 111.29 3.17 -15.08
C PRO A 456 112.28 4.14 -15.79
N SER A 457 112.84 5.15 -15.09
CA SER A 457 114.27 5.50 -15.30
C SER A 457 114.87 6.47 -14.28
N GLN A 458 116.13 6.16 -13.96
CA GLN A 458 117.20 6.97 -13.37
C GLN A 458 117.29 7.06 -11.83
N ALA A 459 118.33 6.37 -11.35
CA ALA A 459 118.83 6.32 -10.00
C ALA A 459 119.81 7.48 -9.77
N GLU A 460 119.63 8.17 -8.64
CA GLU A 460 120.58 9.15 -8.09
C GLU A 460 120.86 8.82 -6.61
N PRO A 461 122.02 9.25 -6.08
CA PRO A 461 122.62 8.67 -4.88
C PRO A 461 121.82 8.99 -3.61
N ARG A 462 121.49 7.93 -2.86
CA ARG A 462 120.68 7.96 -1.64
C ARG A 462 121.31 8.82 -0.55
N ASP A 463 120.66 9.93 -0.25
CA ASP A 463 120.85 10.68 0.99
C ASP A 463 119.98 10.05 2.09
N SER A 464 120.58 9.10 2.82
CA SER A 464 119.94 8.32 3.90
C SER A 464 119.19 9.16 4.95
N ARG A 465 119.48 10.46 5.07
CA ARG A 465 118.82 11.37 6.01
C ARG A 465 117.44 11.82 5.52
N ALA A 466 117.28 12.01 4.20
CA ALA A 466 116.00 12.34 3.58
C ALA A 466 115.03 11.14 3.59
N GLU A 467 115.57 9.93 3.46
CA GLU A 467 114.82 8.68 3.52
C GLU A 467 114.29 8.41 4.94
N ILE A 468 115.09 8.68 5.99
CA ILE A 468 114.63 8.59 7.38
C ILE A 468 113.53 9.62 7.68
N SER A 469 113.65 10.87 7.20
CA SER A 469 112.60 11.88 7.40
C SER A 469 111.30 11.55 6.65
N SER A 470 111.42 10.95 5.46
CA SER A 470 110.28 10.45 4.69
C SER A 470 109.57 9.32 5.44
N LEU A 471 110.32 8.37 5.99
CA LEU A 471 109.79 7.27 6.78
C LEU A 471 109.16 7.74 8.10
N THR A 472 109.72 8.73 8.79
CA THR A 472 109.09 9.29 10.00
C THR A 472 107.78 10.00 9.69
N HIS A 473 107.73 10.78 8.60
CA HIS A 473 106.48 11.42 8.17
C HIS A 473 105.44 10.39 7.72
N LEU A 474 105.86 9.30 7.08
CA LEU A 474 104.97 8.22 6.69
C LEU A 474 104.41 7.48 7.91
N LEU A 475 105.24 7.20 8.93
CA LEU A 475 104.80 6.60 10.19
C LEU A 475 103.86 7.52 10.98
N GLU A 476 104.10 8.83 10.98
CA GLU A 476 103.18 9.81 11.59
C GLU A 476 101.87 9.90 10.82
N ALA A 477 101.90 9.87 9.49
CA ALA A 477 100.72 9.82 8.65
C ALA A 477 99.92 8.51 8.87
N GLU A 478 100.59 7.36 8.99
CA GLU A 478 99.95 6.09 9.31
C GLU A 478 99.34 6.09 10.71
N ARG A 479 100.01 6.68 11.70
CA ARG A 479 99.44 6.86 13.06
C ARG A 479 98.21 7.76 13.03
N SER A 480 98.30 8.90 12.33
CA SER A 480 97.16 9.81 12.15
C SER A 480 96.00 9.12 11.43
N ASN A 481 96.28 8.31 10.41
CA ASN A 481 95.26 7.53 9.70
C ASN A 481 94.64 6.44 10.58
N ALA A 482 95.44 5.75 11.39
CA ALA A 482 94.96 4.75 12.34
C ALA A 482 94.10 5.38 13.45
N GLU A 483 94.48 6.55 13.95
CA GLU A 483 93.69 7.32 14.91
C GLU A 483 92.38 7.84 14.29
N ALA A 484 92.42 8.35 13.06
CA ALA A 484 91.23 8.76 12.32
C ALA A 484 90.28 7.57 12.07
N ALA A 485 90.81 6.40 11.70
CA ALA A 485 90.04 5.18 11.51
C ALA A 485 89.40 4.68 12.81
N ARG A 486 90.12 4.74 13.94
CA ARG A 486 89.57 4.43 15.27
C ARG A 486 88.47 5.41 15.66
N ALA A 487 88.69 6.71 15.47
CA ALA A 487 87.70 7.74 15.75
C ALA A 487 86.44 7.54 14.88
N GLN A 488 86.60 7.16 13.62
CA GLN A 488 85.47 6.84 12.74
C GLN A 488 84.72 5.60 13.20
N HIS A 489 85.43 4.51 13.51
CA HIS A 489 84.80 3.28 14.04
C HIS A 489 84.07 3.54 15.37
N GLU A 490 84.58 4.43 16.24
CA GLU A 490 83.86 4.83 17.45
C GLU A 490 82.60 5.63 17.16
N ARG A 491 82.61 6.54 16.17
CA ARG A 491 81.41 7.26 15.73
C ARG A 491 80.38 6.29 15.17
N ASP A 492 80.81 5.35 14.33
CA ASP A 492 79.94 4.33 13.73
C ASP A 492 79.36 3.41 14.81
N ARG A 493 80.16 3.02 15.82
CA ARG A 493 79.66 2.25 16.97
C ARG A 493 78.61 3.03 17.77
N ARG A 494 78.81 4.33 17.98
CA ARG A 494 77.85 5.19 18.69
C ARG A 494 76.57 5.37 17.87
N SER A 495 76.66 5.62 16.57
CA SER A 495 75.49 5.76 15.69
C SER A 495 74.69 4.46 15.62
N LEU A 496 75.34 3.30 15.49
CA LEU A 496 74.69 1.99 15.53
C LEU A 496 74.02 1.73 16.89
N SER A 497 74.67 2.09 18.01
CA SER A 497 74.06 1.93 19.33
C SER A 497 72.83 2.83 19.53
N ALA A 498 72.84 4.04 18.98
CA ALA A 498 71.70 4.94 19.03
C ALA A 498 70.54 4.42 18.15
N ALA A 499 70.85 3.94 16.94
CA ALA A 499 69.87 3.34 16.04
C ALA A 499 69.23 2.08 16.64
N LEU A 500 70.00 1.25 17.36
CA LEU A 500 69.49 0.08 18.07
C LEU A 500 68.56 0.49 19.21
N ALA A 501 68.93 1.48 20.03
CA ALA A 501 68.08 1.98 21.10
C ALA A 501 66.76 2.59 20.58
N GLU A 502 66.81 3.29 19.43
CA GLU A 502 65.62 3.81 18.77
C GLU A 502 64.72 2.68 18.24
N ALA A 503 65.30 1.65 17.60
CA ALA A 503 64.56 0.48 17.14
C ALA A 503 63.91 -0.29 18.31
N GLU A 504 64.60 -0.43 19.45
CA GLU A 504 64.04 -1.06 20.66
C GLU A 504 62.89 -0.24 21.25
N ALA A 505 63.02 1.09 21.31
CA ALA A 505 61.95 1.99 21.75
C ALA A 505 60.73 1.89 20.83
N GLU A 506 60.94 1.78 19.52
CA GLU A 506 59.86 1.63 18.55
C GLU A 506 59.17 0.27 18.66
N ILE A 507 59.92 -0.82 18.84
CA ILE A 507 59.35 -2.15 19.13
C ILE A 507 58.49 -2.11 20.41
N HIS A 508 58.94 -1.42 21.45
CA HIS A 508 58.17 -1.28 22.69
C HIS A 508 56.85 -0.52 22.46
N ARG A 509 56.87 0.60 21.71
CA ARG A 509 55.65 1.34 21.33
C ARG A 509 54.69 0.48 20.51
N LEU A 510 55.21 -0.28 19.55
CA LEU A 510 54.39 -1.19 18.74
C LEU A 510 53.75 -2.29 19.60
N ARG A 511 54.46 -2.84 20.59
CA ARG A 511 53.89 -3.82 21.53
C ARG A 511 52.74 -3.23 22.36
N LEU A 512 52.90 -2.00 22.87
CA LEU A 512 51.81 -1.31 23.58
C LEU A 512 50.60 -1.09 22.67
N ASN A 513 50.82 -0.62 21.44
CA ASN A 513 49.74 -0.41 20.48
C ASN A 513 49.01 -1.72 20.10
N VAL A 514 49.73 -2.85 20.04
CA VAL A 514 49.11 -4.17 19.82
C VAL A 514 48.26 -4.57 21.02
N ALA A 515 48.76 -4.42 22.25
CA ALA A 515 48.02 -4.74 23.47
C ALA A 515 46.74 -3.88 23.61
N ASP A 516 46.82 -2.58 23.32
CA ASP A 516 45.64 -1.69 23.34
C ASP A 516 44.60 -2.11 22.29
N ARG A 517 45.05 -2.52 21.10
CA ARG A 517 44.15 -3.02 20.04
C ARG A 517 43.51 -4.36 20.42
N GLU A 518 44.25 -5.27 21.03
CA GLU A 518 43.70 -6.53 21.55
C GLU A 518 42.63 -6.27 22.61
N GLN A 519 42.87 -5.31 23.51
CA GLN A 519 41.87 -4.90 24.51
C GLN A 519 40.63 -4.26 23.88
N GLN A 520 40.80 -3.44 22.85
CA GLN A 520 39.68 -2.86 22.09
C GLN A 520 38.86 -3.93 21.35
N LEU A 521 39.53 -4.92 20.75
CA LEU A 521 38.87 -6.05 20.09
C LEU A 521 38.07 -6.87 21.09
N ALA A 522 38.66 -7.24 22.24
CA ALA A 522 37.96 -7.97 23.30
C ALA A 522 36.73 -7.19 23.81
N ALA A 523 36.86 -5.88 24.05
CA ALA A 523 35.73 -5.04 24.44
C ALA A 523 34.65 -4.95 23.35
N SER A 524 35.03 -4.96 22.08
CA SER A 524 34.08 -4.98 20.96
C SER A 524 33.35 -6.31 20.84
N GLU A 525 34.03 -7.43 21.07
CA GLU A 525 33.45 -8.78 21.06
C GLU A 525 32.44 -8.94 22.19
N GLU A 526 32.75 -8.46 23.39
CA GLU A 526 31.80 -8.43 24.52
C GLU A 526 30.55 -7.60 24.19
N ARG A 527 30.71 -6.44 23.55
CA ARG A 527 29.57 -5.61 23.10
C ARG A 527 28.71 -6.34 22.06
N ILE A 528 29.33 -7.06 21.13
CA ILE A 528 28.62 -7.88 20.13
C ILE A 528 27.84 -9.00 20.83
N GLN A 529 28.46 -9.73 21.76
CA GLN A 529 27.77 -10.81 22.50
C GLN A 529 26.59 -10.28 23.32
N VAL A 530 26.72 -9.13 23.99
CA VAL A 530 25.61 -8.50 24.72
C VAL A 530 24.50 -8.05 23.77
N ALA A 531 24.86 -7.53 22.59
CA ALA A 531 23.88 -7.14 21.57
C ALA A 531 23.15 -8.35 20.98
N GLU A 532 23.86 -9.45 20.72
CA GLU A 532 23.27 -10.72 20.24
C GLU A 532 22.33 -11.32 21.28
N ALA A 533 22.73 -11.36 22.56
CA ALA A 533 21.87 -11.85 23.64
C ALA A 533 20.58 -11.00 23.78
N LYS A 534 20.70 -9.66 23.65
CA LYS A 534 19.54 -8.75 23.63
C LYS A 534 18.65 -9.00 22.41
N TRP A 535 19.24 -9.19 21.23
CA TRP A 535 18.50 -9.47 20.01
C TRP A 535 17.74 -10.80 20.09
N GLU A 536 18.36 -11.84 20.64
CA GLU A 536 17.69 -13.12 20.87
C GLU A 536 16.53 -12.99 21.87
N SER A 537 16.70 -12.24 22.97
CA SER A 537 15.63 -11.98 23.93
C SER A 537 14.44 -11.29 23.26
N SER A 538 14.69 -10.20 22.52
CA SER A 538 13.66 -9.48 21.77
C SER A 538 12.97 -10.37 20.73
N ARG A 539 13.72 -11.28 20.09
CA ARG A 539 13.17 -12.24 19.13
C ARG A 539 12.22 -13.22 19.81
N ARG A 540 12.56 -13.73 21.01
CA ARG A 540 11.69 -14.62 21.81
C ARG A 540 10.41 -13.88 22.24
N GLU A 541 10.53 -12.67 22.77
CA GLU A 541 9.38 -11.83 23.13
C GLU A 541 8.44 -11.57 21.95
N LEU A 542 9.01 -11.30 20.75
CA LEU A 542 8.23 -11.13 19.54
C LEU A 542 7.48 -12.40 19.14
N THR A 543 8.12 -13.58 19.26
CA THR A 543 7.44 -14.86 18.98
C THR A 543 6.32 -15.15 19.97
N GLU A 544 6.50 -14.86 21.26
CA GLU A 544 5.46 -15.00 22.27
C GLU A 544 4.30 -14.02 22.06
N ALA A 545 4.60 -12.77 21.67
CA ALA A 545 3.58 -11.79 21.31
C ALA A 545 2.76 -12.24 20.09
N LYS A 546 3.40 -12.80 19.05
CA LYS A 546 2.71 -13.36 17.88
C LYS A 546 1.77 -14.50 18.27
N GLN A 547 2.24 -15.45 19.09
CA GLN A 547 1.42 -16.55 19.59
C GLN A 547 0.21 -16.06 20.41
N ARG A 548 0.39 -15.01 21.24
CA ARG A 548 -0.72 -14.38 21.97
C ARG A 548 -1.76 -13.76 21.03
N VAL A 549 -1.32 -13.06 19.99
CA VAL A 549 -2.23 -12.45 18.99
C VAL A 549 -2.99 -13.53 18.20
N GLU A 550 -2.32 -14.60 17.79
CA GLU A 550 -2.96 -15.74 17.12
C GLU A 550 -4.01 -16.40 18.02
N GLY A 551 -3.68 -16.60 19.30
CA GLY A 551 -4.63 -17.12 20.30
C GLY A 551 -5.87 -16.24 20.48
N LEU A 552 -5.69 -14.92 20.58
CA LEU A 552 -6.81 -13.97 20.66
C LEU A 552 -7.63 -13.93 19.37
N THR A 553 -6.99 -14.07 18.20
CA THR A 553 -7.67 -14.10 16.90
C THR A 553 -8.55 -15.34 16.77
N LEU A 554 -8.06 -16.50 17.17
CA LEU A 554 -8.85 -17.74 17.21
C LEU A 554 -10.02 -17.65 18.19
N ALA A 555 -9.80 -17.07 19.38
CA ALA A 555 -10.85 -16.83 20.36
C ALA A 555 -11.94 -15.87 19.82
N GLY A 556 -11.54 -14.82 19.08
CA GLY A 556 -12.45 -13.90 18.40
C GLY A 556 -13.32 -14.61 17.37
N ARG A 557 -12.72 -15.43 16.49
CA ARG A 557 -13.46 -16.21 15.48
C ARG A 557 -14.47 -17.16 16.10
N ARG A 558 -14.10 -17.87 17.18
CA ARG A 558 -15.01 -18.75 17.92
C ARG A 558 -16.23 -18.00 18.44
N ARG A 559 -16.03 -16.83 19.07
CA ARG A 559 -17.14 -15.99 19.54
C ARG A 559 -18.03 -15.47 18.41
N ASP A 560 -17.45 -15.10 17.27
CA ASP A 560 -18.22 -14.67 16.11
C ASP A 560 -19.11 -15.81 15.56
N ASP A 561 -18.57 -17.03 15.51
CA ASP A 561 -19.34 -18.21 15.09
C ASP A 561 -20.46 -18.55 16.08
N GLU A 562 -20.20 -18.48 17.39
CA GLU A 562 -21.21 -18.59 18.45
C GLU A 562 -22.32 -17.53 18.28
N LEU A 563 -21.96 -16.27 18.01
CA LEU A 563 -22.92 -15.18 17.78
C LEU A 563 -23.73 -15.40 16.51
N ARG A 564 -23.15 -15.96 15.43
CA ARG A 564 -23.90 -16.30 14.22
C ARG A 564 -24.90 -17.42 14.49
N GLN A 565 -24.52 -18.46 15.21
CA GLN A 565 -25.42 -19.54 15.62
C GLN A 565 -26.56 -19.03 16.53
N ALA A 566 -26.24 -18.18 17.50
CA ALA A 566 -27.24 -17.52 18.35
C ALA A 566 -28.22 -16.66 17.54
N ARG A 567 -27.73 -15.90 16.55
CA ARG A 567 -28.61 -15.10 15.66
C ARG A 567 -29.48 -15.97 14.76
N GLN A 568 -28.97 -17.10 14.26
CA GLN A 568 -29.75 -18.04 13.45
C GLN A 568 -30.87 -18.68 14.26
N THR A 569 -30.59 -19.11 15.49
CA THR A 569 -31.61 -19.69 16.39
C THR A 569 -32.69 -18.67 16.76
N VAL A 570 -32.31 -17.42 17.08
CA VAL A 570 -33.27 -16.34 17.36
C VAL A 570 -34.14 -16.01 16.14
N ARG A 571 -33.56 -15.96 14.93
CA ARG A 571 -34.34 -15.75 13.69
C ARG A 571 -35.32 -16.88 13.43
N GLY A 572 -34.90 -18.13 13.63
CA GLY A 572 -35.78 -19.30 13.50
C GLY A 572 -36.95 -19.26 14.48
N ALA A 573 -36.68 -18.94 15.75
CA ALA A 573 -37.73 -18.79 16.77
C ALA A 573 -38.72 -17.65 16.44
N SER A 574 -38.21 -16.49 15.99
CA SER A 574 -39.05 -15.35 15.60
C SER A 574 -39.92 -15.65 14.37
N GLN A 575 -39.37 -16.34 13.35
CA GLN A 575 -40.15 -16.77 12.18
C GLN A 575 -41.23 -17.79 12.55
N ALA A 576 -40.92 -18.75 13.42
CA ALA A 576 -41.90 -19.71 13.92
C ALA A 576 -43.04 -19.04 14.70
N GLN A 577 -42.72 -18.07 15.56
CA GLN A 577 -43.72 -17.27 16.28
C GLN A 577 -44.61 -16.45 15.32
N LEU A 578 -44.03 -15.81 14.31
CA LEU A 578 -44.78 -15.06 13.30
C LEU A 578 -45.71 -15.99 12.50
N ARG A 579 -45.24 -17.19 12.13
CA ARG A 579 -46.04 -18.21 11.44
C ARG A 579 -47.22 -18.65 12.31
N GLN A 580 -46.99 -18.92 13.59
CA GLN A 580 -48.05 -19.32 14.52
C GLN A 580 -49.10 -18.22 14.69
N ALA A 581 -48.67 -16.97 14.93
CA ALA A 581 -49.59 -15.84 15.04
C ALA A 581 -50.45 -15.67 13.77
N LYS A 582 -49.86 -15.87 12.58
CA LYS A 582 -50.59 -15.84 11.32
C LYS A 582 -51.62 -16.98 11.25
N ILE A 583 -51.24 -18.21 11.56
CA ILE A 583 -52.17 -19.36 11.58
C ILE A 583 -53.32 -19.09 12.54
N ASP A 584 -53.06 -18.56 13.73
CA ASP A 584 -54.10 -18.25 14.72
C ASP A 584 -55.06 -17.16 14.20
N THR A 585 -54.57 -16.11 13.54
CA THR A 585 -55.45 -15.12 12.89
C THR A 585 -56.30 -15.72 11.76
N LEU A 586 -55.75 -16.68 11.01
CA LEU A 586 -56.47 -17.35 9.93
C LEU A 586 -57.51 -18.34 10.48
N ARG A 587 -57.26 -18.98 11.63
CA ARG A 587 -58.25 -19.82 12.31
C ARG A 587 -59.48 -19.03 12.73
N VAL A 588 -59.28 -17.84 13.30
CA VAL A 588 -60.40 -16.94 13.64
C VAL A 588 -61.20 -16.55 12.39
N LEU A 589 -60.51 -16.28 11.27
CA LEU A 589 -61.19 -16.01 10.00
C LEU A 589 -61.98 -17.22 9.48
N ALA A 590 -61.41 -18.43 9.58
CA ALA A 590 -62.08 -19.67 9.20
C ALA A 590 -63.35 -19.89 10.03
N GLU A 591 -63.28 -19.73 11.35
CA GLU A 591 -64.43 -19.88 12.26
C GLU A 591 -65.59 -18.95 11.87
N VAL A 592 -65.28 -17.68 11.57
CA VAL A 592 -66.27 -16.71 11.08
C VAL A 592 -66.83 -17.11 9.72
N LEU A 593 -66.01 -17.62 8.80
CA LEU A 593 -66.48 -18.13 7.50
C LEU A 593 -67.41 -19.32 7.66
N GLY A 594 -67.13 -20.22 8.59
CA GLY A 594 -67.97 -21.37 8.87
C GLY A 594 -69.32 -20.96 9.48
N GLU A 595 -69.36 -19.95 10.35
CA GLU A 595 -70.62 -19.39 10.85
C GLU A 595 -71.45 -18.75 9.73
N VAL A 596 -70.81 -18.01 8.81
CA VAL A 596 -71.50 -17.42 7.64
C VAL A 596 -71.98 -18.52 6.69
N ALA A 597 -71.21 -19.60 6.52
CA ALA A 597 -71.62 -20.76 5.74
C ALA A 597 -72.87 -21.42 6.34
N ASP A 598 -72.88 -21.63 7.66
CA ASP A 598 -74.03 -22.21 8.37
C ASP A 598 -75.28 -21.35 8.20
N GLN A 599 -75.16 -20.02 8.36
CA GLN A 599 -76.27 -19.09 8.11
C GLN A 599 -76.78 -19.18 6.66
N ALA A 600 -75.88 -19.27 5.68
CA ALA A 600 -76.25 -19.39 4.27
C ALA A 600 -76.94 -20.73 3.93
N VAL A 601 -76.68 -21.80 4.69
CA VAL A 601 -77.35 -23.10 4.52
C VAL A 601 -78.74 -23.10 5.16
N HIS A 602 -78.91 -22.44 6.31
CA HIS A 602 -80.17 -22.48 7.08
C HIS A 602 -81.18 -21.42 6.65
N GLU A 603 -80.74 -20.27 6.11
CA GLU A 603 -81.63 -19.28 5.51
C GLU A 603 -82.01 -19.70 4.08
N ALA A 604 -82.90 -20.68 3.97
CA ALA A 604 -83.48 -21.16 2.71
C ALA A 604 -84.52 -20.19 2.09
N ASP A 605 -84.36 -18.88 2.32
CA ASP A 605 -85.24 -17.88 1.72
C ASP A 605 -84.82 -17.62 0.26
N ASP A 606 -85.81 -17.57 -0.64
CA ASP A 606 -85.69 -17.35 -2.10
C ASP A 606 -84.88 -16.08 -2.50
N SER A 607 -84.48 -15.25 -1.53
CA SER A 607 -83.73 -14.00 -1.74
C SER A 607 -82.26 -14.20 -2.09
N GLY A 608 -81.63 -15.35 -1.80
CA GLY A 608 -80.24 -15.66 -2.18
C GLY A 608 -79.13 -14.73 -1.63
N ALA A 609 -79.47 -13.74 -0.80
CA ALA A 609 -78.57 -12.67 -0.37
C ALA A 609 -77.41 -13.16 0.52
N THR A 610 -77.68 -14.13 1.41
CA THR A 610 -76.67 -14.77 2.26
C THR A 610 -75.66 -15.58 1.47
N SER A 611 -76.08 -16.26 0.40
CA SER A 611 -75.17 -16.98 -0.49
C SER A 611 -74.20 -16.04 -1.22
N VAL A 612 -74.65 -14.83 -1.58
CA VAL A 612 -73.83 -13.80 -2.23
C VAL A 612 -72.83 -13.21 -1.24
N LEU A 613 -73.24 -12.99 0.01
CA LEU A 613 -72.33 -12.56 1.08
C LEU A 613 -71.27 -13.63 1.35
N TYR A 614 -71.66 -14.90 1.50
CA TYR A 614 -70.72 -16.02 1.70
C TYR A 614 -69.67 -16.07 0.58
N ARG A 615 -70.07 -16.07 -0.70
CA ARG A 615 -69.11 -16.05 -1.82
C ARG A 615 -68.18 -14.84 -1.81
N ARG A 616 -68.67 -13.68 -1.39
CA ARG A 616 -67.86 -12.45 -1.32
C ARG A 616 -66.83 -12.52 -0.19
N VAL A 617 -67.21 -13.06 0.98
CA VAL A 617 -66.27 -13.28 2.09
C VAL A 617 -65.25 -14.36 1.71
N LEU A 618 -65.70 -15.44 1.05
CA LEU A 618 -64.85 -16.51 0.53
C LEU A 618 -63.80 -15.98 -0.47
N ALA A 619 -64.21 -15.16 -1.44
CA ALA A 619 -63.29 -14.56 -2.41
C ALA A 619 -62.23 -13.67 -1.73
N ARG A 620 -62.60 -13.01 -0.62
CA ARG A 620 -61.66 -12.20 0.16
C ARG A 620 -60.73 -13.07 1.03
N ALA A 621 -61.21 -14.19 1.53
CA ALA A 621 -60.41 -15.18 2.26
C ALA A 621 -59.42 -15.92 1.35
N ALA A 622 -59.83 -16.21 0.10
CA ALA A 622 -58.96 -16.78 -0.93
C ALA A 622 -57.75 -15.89 -1.25
N ALA A 623 -57.90 -14.57 -1.19
CA ALA A 623 -56.78 -13.64 -1.34
C ALA A 623 -55.75 -13.75 -0.19
N ALA A 624 -56.13 -14.29 0.97
CA ALA A 624 -55.23 -14.62 2.07
C ALA A 624 -54.71 -16.08 2.00
N GLY A 625 -55.08 -16.83 0.96
CA GLY A 625 -54.73 -18.24 0.78
C GLY A 625 -55.61 -19.20 1.57
N VAL A 626 -56.77 -18.75 2.08
CA VAL A 626 -57.75 -19.62 2.75
C VAL A 626 -58.74 -20.13 1.70
N LEU A 627 -58.84 -21.45 1.58
CA LEU A 627 -59.69 -22.15 0.63
C LEU A 627 -60.70 -23.00 1.41
N ASP A 628 -61.93 -23.07 0.92
CA ASP A 628 -62.93 -24.00 1.43
C ASP A 628 -62.63 -25.44 0.97
N ILE A 629 -63.04 -26.39 1.80
CA ILE A 629 -62.98 -27.82 1.51
C ILE A 629 -64.33 -28.47 1.84
N GLY A 630 -64.86 -29.22 0.88
CA GLY A 630 -66.16 -29.89 0.96
C GLY A 630 -67.33 -28.94 0.69
N THR A 631 -68.22 -29.35 -0.20
CA THR A 631 -69.46 -28.61 -0.49
C THR A 631 -70.59 -29.15 0.39
N PRO A 632 -71.42 -28.32 1.04
CA PRO A 632 -72.59 -28.82 1.77
C PRO A 632 -73.44 -29.78 0.93
N GLY A 633 -73.76 -30.94 1.48
CA GLY A 633 -74.48 -32.02 0.80
C GLY A 633 -73.61 -32.97 -0.05
N GLU A 634 -72.31 -32.70 -0.20
CA GLU A 634 -71.38 -33.59 -0.89
C GLU A 634 -71.15 -34.88 -0.10
N GLU A 635 -71.24 -36.03 -0.77
CA GLU A 635 -70.84 -37.32 -0.20
C GLU A 635 -69.34 -37.57 -0.46
N ALA A 636 -68.57 -37.74 0.62
CA ALA A 636 -67.13 -38.00 0.54
C ALA A 636 -66.73 -39.22 1.40
N ALA A 637 -65.55 -39.77 1.13
CA ALA A 637 -64.92 -40.75 2.02
C ALA A 637 -64.39 -40.03 3.27
N TYR A 638 -64.52 -40.66 4.45
CA TYR A 638 -64.06 -40.03 5.69
C TYR A 638 -62.53 -39.92 5.77
N ASP A 639 -62.02 -38.69 5.87
CA ASP A 639 -60.61 -38.39 6.11
C ASP A 639 -60.46 -37.80 7.53
N PRO A 640 -59.80 -38.50 8.47
CA PRO A 640 -59.66 -38.03 9.85
C PRO A 640 -58.85 -36.74 9.99
N LEU A 641 -58.07 -36.36 8.97
CA LEU A 641 -57.29 -35.12 8.98
C LEU A 641 -58.15 -33.90 8.58
N LYS A 642 -59.21 -34.12 7.80
CA LYS A 642 -60.06 -33.06 7.25
C LYS A 642 -61.46 -33.05 7.85
N HIS A 643 -61.94 -34.17 8.36
CA HIS A 643 -63.33 -34.38 8.75
C HIS A 643 -63.48 -34.56 10.26
N ARG A 644 -64.45 -33.84 10.83
CA ARG A 644 -64.95 -34.01 12.19
C ARG A 644 -66.36 -34.58 12.11
N ALA A 645 -66.53 -35.82 12.57
CA ALA A 645 -67.81 -36.51 12.62
C ALA A 645 -68.31 -36.60 14.07
N PRO A 646 -69.30 -35.78 14.50
CA PRO A 646 -69.81 -35.83 15.87
C PRO A 646 -70.37 -37.21 16.27
N GLY A 647 -70.92 -37.95 15.29
CA GLY A 647 -71.45 -39.31 15.47
C GLY A 647 -70.41 -40.43 15.30
N GLY A 648 -69.12 -40.12 15.22
CA GLY A 648 -68.05 -41.10 14.98
C GLY A 648 -67.79 -41.38 13.49
N PRO A 649 -66.67 -42.06 13.16
CA PRO A 649 -66.24 -42.27 11.78
C PRO A 649 -67.18 -43.23 11.03
N SER A 650 -67.52 -42.88 9.79
CA SER A 650 -68.24 -43.74 8.83
C SER A 650 -67.45 -43.80 7.53
N ALA A 651 -67.54 -44.92 6.79
CA ALA A 651 -66.85 -45.05 5.50
C ALA A 651 -67.29 -43.98 4.48
N ARG A 652 -68.57 -43.58 4.54
CA ARG A 652 -69.15 -42.53 3.70
C ARG A 652 -69.84 -41.50 4.58
N VAL A 653 -69.55 -40.24 4.33
CA VAL A 653 -70.04 -39.12 5.11
C VAL A 653 -70.58 -38.03 4.18
N VAL A 654 -71.62 -37.34 4.61
CA VAL A 654 -72.20 -36.18 3.91
C VAL A 654 -71.69 -34.93 4.61
N VAL A 655 -71.17 -33.98 3.85
CA VAL A 655 -70.73 -32.68 4.37
C VAL A 655 -71.93 -31.89 4.87
N GLU A 656 -71.96 -31.58 6.17
CA GLU A 656 -72.96 -30.69 6.77
C GLU A 656 -72.48 -29.24 6.73
N ARG A 657 -71.22 -29.00 7.11
CA ARG A 657 -70.58 -27.68 7.12
C ARG A 657 -69.22 -27.77 6.41
N PRO A 658 -68.92 -26.83 5.49
CA PRO A 658 -67.62 -26.81 4.82
C PRO A 658 -66.51 -26.54 5.83
N GLY A 659 -65.33 -27.11 5.57
CA GLY A 659 -64.11 -26.79 6.32
C GLY A 659 -63.26 -25.77 5.58
N PHE A 660 -62.16 -25.33 6.20
CA PHE A 660 -61.22 -24.37 5.60
C PHE A 660 -59.78 -24.81 5.77
N VAL A 661 -59.00 -24.68 4.70
CA VAL A 661 -57.55 -24.92 4.67
C VAL A 661 -56.80 -23.66 4.30
N TRP A 662 -55.62 -23.48 4.86
CA TRP A 662 -54.67 -22.46 4.45
C TRP A 662 -53.57 -23.07 3.59
N GLN A 663 -53.33 -22.44 2.44
CA GLN A 663 -52.16 -22.72 1.60
C GLN A 663 -51.30 -21.46 1.52
N GLY A 664 -50.16 -21.49 2.22
CA GLY A 664 -49.19 -20.40 2.17
C GLY A 664 -48.55 -20.29 0.77
N PRO A 665 -48.13 -19.08 0.33
CA PRO A 665 -47.52 -18.88 -1.00
C PRO A 665 -46.21 -19.64 -1.22
N HIS A 666 -45.58 -20.13 -0.14
CA HIS A 666 -44.33 -20.88 -0.17
C HIS A 666 -44.42 -22.18 0.65
N GLU A 667 -45.60 -22.56 1.13
CA GLU A 667 -45.80 -23.79 1.89
C GLU A 667 -46.44 -24.84 0.96
N SER A 668 -45.79 -25.98 0.80
CA SER A 668 -46.32 -27.12 0.04
C SER A 668 -47.50 -27.79 0.75
N ASP A 669 -47.53 -27.70 2.07
CA ASP A 669 -48.44 -28.45 2.93
C ASP A 669 -49.66 -27.57 3.28
N GLN A 670 -50.85 -28.14 3.10
CA GLN A 670 -52.09 -27.48 3.49
C GLN A 670 -52.28 -27.58 5.00
N VAL A 671 -52.53 -26.45 5.66
CA VAL A 671 -52.85 -26.40 7.09
C VAL A 671 -54.36 -26.35 7.24
N VAL A 672 -54.96 -27.38 7.85
CA VAL A 672 -56.39 -27.37 8.17
C VAL A 672 -56.64 -26.35 9.28
N LEU A 673 -57.38 -25.29 8.96
CA LEU A 673 -57.76 -24.24 9.89
C LEU A 673 -59.01 -24.65 10.67
N GLU A 674 -60.00 -25.17 9.96
CA GLU A 674 -61.26 -25.67 10.49
C GLU A 674 -61.65 -26.95 9.75
N PRO A 675 -61.93 -28.06 10.46
CA PRO A 675 -62.29 -29.32 9.83
C PRO A 675 -63.73 -29.28 9.30
N ILE A 676 -63.98 -30.02 8.23
CA ILE A 676 -65.30 -30.25 7.65
C ILE A 676 -66.17 -30.98 8.68
N ILE A 677 -67.36 -30.47 8.99
CA ILE A 677 -68.32 -31.20 9.82
C ILE A 677 -69.16 -32.09 8.92
N VAL A 678 -69.21 -33.37 9.26
CA VAL A 678 -69.84 -34.39 8.42
C VAL A 678 -70.79 -35.27 9.23
N ARG A 679 -71.89 -35.69 8.60
CA ARG A 679 -72.81 -36.72 9.11
C ARG A 679 -72.65 -38.05 8.37
N GLN A 680 -73.13 -39.13 8.96
CA GLN A 680 -73.15 -40.43 8.29
C GLN A 680 -74.10 -40.37 7.09
N ALA A 681 -73.67 -40.89 5.94
CA ALA A 681 -74.57 -41.08 4.79
C ALA A 681 -75.60 -42.17 5.14
N GLU A 682 -76.89 -41.86 4.98
CA GLU A 682 -77.94 -42.87 5.13
C GLU A 682 -77.76 -43.94 4.04
N GLN A 683 -77.65 -45.20 4.47
CA GLN A 683 -77.41 -46.36 3.58
C GLN A 683 -78.65 -46.77 2.80
#